data_AF-A0A087G5F5-F1
#
_entry.id   AF-A0A087G5F5-F1
#
_cell.length_a   1.000
_cell.length_b   1.000
_cell.length_c   1.000
_cell.angle_alpha   90.00
_cell.angle_beta   90.00
_cell.angle_gamma   90.00
#
_symmetry.space_group_name_H-M   'P 1'
#
loop_
_entity.id
_entity.type
_entity.pdbx_description
1 polymer ?
#
loop_
_entity_poly.entity_id
_entity_poly.type
_entity_poly.pdbx_seq_one_letter_code
_entity_poly.pdbx_strand_id
1 'polypeptide(L)'
;MEQLRLFFVLLVLFVASLVNAEVHFHEFVIQKTPVKRLCNVQNSITVNGQFPGPTLEVRNGDSLVITAINKAQYNITLHWHGIRQVRNPWADGPEYITQCPIQPGGSYTYRFNIEDQEGTLWWHAHSRWLRATVYGALIIRPPLASPHYPFPVLPKREITLLLGEWWNRNPMDVLNQAQFTGAAPNVSDALTINGQPGDFYRCSSQETLRYLVGSGETILLRVINSALNAEMFFGVANHKLTVVAADASYMKPFSTNVIMLGPGQTTDVLLTADQPPAHYYMAAHTYNSANAPFDNTTTTAILQYKDATCVTLQGKSQAGAIPAQLPGFNDTATAAAFTAQMKSPSKVEVPLEIDEDLFFTVGLGLFNCPTPNTQRCQGPNGTRFTASINNVSFAFPKRNSIMQAYYQGTPAGVFTTDFPPVPPLAFDYTGNVSRSLWQPTRGTKAYKLKFKSNVQIILQDTSIVTIENHPMHLHGYEFYVVGTGIGNFNASTDTSSFNLIDPPRRNTIGTPPGGWVAIRFIADNPGVWLMHCHIDSHIFWGLAMVFLVENVATMASTLECWSTRGTGDDDYIDDEVLMCSEDRSESLTASSRIDQTGMNHSGMQKRFQRLSRNVSDAISSLKNSLTLDSSRENNQNATTGVGGGGRKLVWASVVRNLAKMYPGSQLPEKLVSNLRKHYDSLPLSYSQADFDMKDVCVHIKLIEQASGDDNNPVFVIEEVCDEFKLTFACTCSLSWSTISGCLDSSLICCKKVQIFEKKGLTLGVVVLMVESGQEKNFKTKVENALKSAVRKPKSTSVKLPFGLCGCQEHNAGVGEFGDLNVESIDQCCRQELENLNGGIQLQMPPPSSSFSVSVDEWQTIQLGGDDIGKWLLNSDSLEFGDQVGSYSFKGVYRGKRVAIEKLKGCDKGNSYEFEIRKEFLELMTCGHKSILQFYGVCIDENHGLCIVTKLMQGGSLHELLLKKKKLQTKEIFRIAVDIAEGMKFMNDHGVAFRDLNTHRILLDKQGNACLGDMGIVTACKSVSEAVEYETDGYRWLAPEMIAGDPEKTRETWMSNAYSFGMVLWEMVTGEEAYGSCSPVQAAVGIAACGLRPEIPKDCPQVLRYLMTKCWNSCPSTRPNFSHIHCILLRAISR
;
A
#
# COMPACT_ATOMS: atom_id res chain seq x y z
N MET A 1 14.53 -43.37 -18.57
CA MET A 1 14.71 -42.60 -17.32
C MET A 1 14.82 -41.09 -17.56
N GLU A 2 15.71 -40.61 -18.44
CA GLU A 2 15.93 -39.16 -18.65
C GLU A 2 14.66 -38.36 -19.00
N GLN A 3 13.79 -38.86 -19.88
CA GLN A 3 12.54 -38.15 -20.20
C GLN A 3 11.55 -38.04 -19.04
N LEU A 4 11.60 -38.97 -18.09
CA LEU A 4 10.77 -38.88 -16.88
C LEU A 4 11.26 -37.75 -15.95
N ARG A 5 12.59 -37.50 -15.93
CA ARG A 5 13.17 -36.33 -15.23
C ARG A 5 12.76 -35.02 -15.92
N LEU A 6 12.84 -34.96 -17.26
CA LEU A 6 12.51 -33.73 -18.01
C LEU A 6 11.04 -33.31 -17.82
N PHE A 7 10.11 -34.27 -17.80
CA PHE A 7 8.70 -34.01 -17.55
C PHE A 7 8.45 -33.53 -16.11
N PHE A 8 9.17 -34.07 -15.13
CA PHE A 8 9.09 -33.63 -13.73
C PHE A 8 9.60 -32.20 -13.54
N VAL A 9 10.71 -31.83 -14.20
CA VAL A 9 11.27 -30.47 -14.15
C VAL A 9 10.29 -29.43 -14.74
N LEU A 10 9.66 -29.73 -15.88
CA LEU A 10 8.66 -28.85 -16.49
C LEU A 10 7.39 -28.71 -15.63
N LEU A 11 6.97 -29.78 -14.94
CA LEU A 11 5.83 -29.73 -14.02
C LEU A 11 6.13 -28.87 -12.78
N VAL A 12 7.34 -28.99 -12.20
CA VAL A 12 7.77 -28.16 -11.06
C VAL A 12 7.86 -26.68 -11.45
N LEU A 13 8.40 -26.35 -12.62
CA LEU A 13 8.47 -24.97 -13.11
C LEU A 13 7.08 -24.34 -13.32
N PHE A 14 6.08 -25.12 -13.74
CA PHE A 14 4.71 -24.62 -13.94
C PHE A 14 3.91 -24.47 -12.63
N VAL A 15 4.28 -25.19 -11.57
CA VAL A 15 3.69 -25.03 -10.23
C VAL A 15 4.34 -23.87 -9.47
N ALA A 16 5.63 -23.61 -9.67
CA ALA A 16 6.34 -22.49 -9.04
C ALA A 16 5.77 -21.11 -9.44
N SER A 17 5.19 -20.98 -10.64
CA SER A 17 4.61 -19.74 -11.16
C SER A 17 3.20 -19.39 -10.62
N LEU A 18 2.73 -20.04 -9.55
CA LEU A 18 1.41 -19.79 -8.92
C LEU A 18 1.52 -19.26 -7.48
N VAL A 19 2.70 -18.80 -7.06
CA VAL A 19 2.90 -18.18 -5.74
C VAL A 19 2.54 -16.70 -5.80
N ASN A 20 1.37 -16.34 -5.30
CA ASN A 20 1.03 -14.95 -4.98
C ASN A 20 1.71 -14.53 -3.67
N ALA A 21 2.29 -13.34 -3.65
CA ALA A 21 2.65 -12.62 -2.43
C ALA A 21 1.39 -12.19 -1.67
N GLU A 22 1.41 -12.25 -0.34
CA GLU A 22 0.31 -11.81 0.52
C GLU A 22 0.55 -10.38 1.05
N VAL A 23 -0.53 -9.62 1.28
CA VAL A 23 -0.47 -8.27 1.86
C VAL A 23 -1.08 -8.30 3.25
N HIS A 24 -0.25 -8.16 4.28
CA HIS A 24 -0.63 -8.24 5.68
C HIS A 24 -0.97 -6.86 6.24
N PHE A 25 -2.21 -6.69 6.71
CA PHE A 25 -2.70 -5.44 7.28
C PHE A 25 -2.80 -5.53 8.80
N HIS A 26 -2.20 -4.57 9.51
CA HIS A 26 -2.22 -4.49 10.97
C HIS A 26 -2.57 -3.08 11.46
N GLU A 27 -3.35 -3.00 12.52
CA GLU A 27 -3.53 -1.77 13.31
C GLU A 27 -2.73 -1.88 14.60
N PHE A 28 -1.85 -0.90 14.85
CA PHE A 28 -1.03 -0.80 16.05
C PHE A 28 -1.49 0.41 16.86
N VAL A 29 -2.39 0.18 17.81
CA VAL A 29 -2.86 1.20 18.76
C VAL A 29 -1.84 1.32 19.89
N ILE A 30 -1.01 2.37 19.85
CA ILE A 30 -0.06 2.68 20.91
C ILE A 30 -0.84 3.35 22.04
N GLN A 31 -0.91 2.72 23.21
CA GLN A 31 -1.75 3.18 24.32
C GLN A 31 -1.16 2.90 25.69
N LYS A 32 -1.63 3.66 26.67
CA LYS A 32 -1.37 3.45 28.10
C LYS A 32 -2.10 2.19 28.57
N THR A 33 -1.43 1.28 29.27
CA THR A 33 -2.03 0.02 29.76
C THR A 33 -1.42 -0.40 31.10
N PRO A 34 -2.22 -0.85 32.09
CA PRO A 34 -1.70 -1.36 33.35
C PRO A 34 -0.91 -2.66 33.15
N VAL A 35 0.37 -2.65 33.49
CA VAL A 35 1.27 -3.80 33.50
C VAL A 35 1.77 -4.02 34.93
N LYS A 36 1.70 -5.26 35.43
CA LYS A 36 2.13 -5.63 36.78
C LYS A 36 3.42 -6.42 36.74
N ARG A 37 4.46 -5.96 37.44
CA ARG A 37 5.74 -6.68 37.65
C ARG A 37 6.32 -6.32 39.01
N LEU A 38 7.12 -7.21 39.61
CA LEU A 38 7.82 -6.96 40.88
C LEU A 38 6.89 -6.45 42.00
N CYS A 39 5.67 -7.01 42.07
CA CYS A 39 4.56 -6.60 42.94
C CYS A 39 3.90 -5.23 42.60
N ASN A 40 4.47 -4.44 41.69
CA ASN A 40 4.02 -3.09 41.33
C ASN A 40 3.16 -3.09 40.05
N VAL A 41 2.06 -2.33 40.05
CA VAL A 41 1.27 -2.05 38.83
C VAL A 41 1.66 -0.67 38.31
N GLN A 42 2.11 -0.60 37.06
CA GLN A 42 2.43 0.64 36.37
C GLN A 42 1.62 0.79 35.09
N ASN A 43 1.32 2.02 34.72
CA ASN A 43 0.69 2.32 33.44
C ASN A 43 1.77 2.51 32.36
N SER A 44 2.18 1.40 31.74
CA SER A 44 3.19 1.37 30.68
C SER A 44 2.58 1.76 29.32
N ILE A 45 3.43 2.14 28.35
CA ILE A 45 3.00 2.32 26.96
C ILE A 45 3.16 0.99 26.24
N THR A 46 2.11 0.55 25.54
CA THR A 46 2.03 -0.77 24.91
C THR A 46 1.40 -0.64 23.52
N VAL A 47 1.52 -1.69 22.70
CA VAL A 47 0.77 -1.80 21.43
C VAL A 47 -0.39 -2.77 21.64
N ASN A 48 -1.60 -2.34 21.30
CA ASN A 48 -2.83 -3.14 21.41
C ASN A 48 -3.07 -3.71 22.83
N GLY A 49 -2.54 -3.04 23.87
CA GLY A 49 -2.61 -3.49 25.26
C GLY A 49 -1.66 -4.65 25.63
N GLN A 50 -0.71 -5.01 24.75
CA GLN A 50 0.17 -6.16 24.91
C GLN A 50 1.61 -5.74 25.30
N PHE A 51 2.21 -6.46 26.25
CA PHE A 51 3.63 -6.33 26.61
C PHE A 51 4.27 -7.72 26.83
N PRO A 52 5.22 -8.15 25.98
CA PRO A 52 5.64 -7.52 24.71
C PRO A 52 4.47 -7.34 23.72
N GLY A 53 4.67 -6.50 22.72
CA GLY A 53 3.69 -6.23 21.67
C GLY A 53 3.49 -7.43 20.72
N PRO A 54 2.51 -7.33 19.80
CA PRO A 54 2.17 -8.41 18.88
C PRO A 54 3.35 -8.85 18.01
N THR A 55 3.46 -10.15 17.78
CA THR A 55 4.38 -10.71 16.78
C THR A 55 3.79 -10.52 15.39
N LEU A 56 4.58 -9.98 14.47
CA LEU A 56 4.29 -9.99 13.04
C LEU A 56 4.87 -11.28 12.46
N GLU A 57 4.09 -12.02 11.68
CA GLU A 57 4.53 -13.24 11.00
C GLU A 57 4.17 -13.16 9.53
N VAL A 58 5.19 -13.20 8.66
CA VAL A 58 5.10 -12.97 7.22
C VAL A 58 6.05 -13.90 6.47
N ARG A 59 6.03 -13.89 5.14
CA ARG A 59 6.99 -14.64 4.29
C ARG A 59 7.89 -13.72 3.50
N ASN A 60 9.03 -14.24 3.08
CA ASN A 60 9.85 -13.62 2.03
C ASN A 60 8.99 -13.46 0.76
N GLY A 61 8.88 -12.23 0.25
CA GLY A 61 8.00 -11.84 -0.85
C GLY A 61 6.70 -11.14 -0.45
N ASP A 62 6.26 -11.21 0.81
CA ASP A 62 5.03 -10.57 1.28
C ASP A 62 5.19 -9.03 1.47
N SER A 63 4.06 -8.31 1.50
CA SER A 63 4.02 -6.89 1.87
C SER A 63 3.39 -6.70 3.26
N LEU A 64 3.92 -5.76 4.04
CA LEU A 64 3.37 -5.32 5.32
C LEU A 64 2.77 -3.92 5.22
N VAL A 65 1.61 -3.73 5.87
CA VAL A 65 0.91 -2.45 6.01
C VAL A 65 0.49 -2.29 7.47
N ILE A 66 1.23 -1.48 8.24
CA ILE A 66 0.94 -1.23 9.65
C ILE A 66 0.49 0.22 9.86
N THR A 67 -0.77 0.43 10.23
CA THR A 67 -1.27 1.73 10.67
C THR A 67 -1.03 1.89 12.18
N ALA A 68 -0.04 2.71 12.52
CA ALA A 68 0.28 3.08 13.90
C ALA A 68 -0.61 4.25 14.34
N ILE A 69 -1.42 4.05 15.39
CA ILE A 69 -2.33 5.06 15.95
C ILE A 69 -1.83 5.44 17.35
N ASN A 70 -1.37 6.67 17.54
CA ASN A 70 -0.82 7.12 18.81
C ASN A 70 -1.92 7.63 19.75
N LYS A 71 -2.38 6.78 20.67
CA LYS A 71 -3.26 7.14 21.80
C LYS A 71 -2.45 7.33 23.11
N ALA A 72 -1.12 7.36 23.05
CA ALA A 72 -0.26 7.60 24.21
C ALA A 72 0.02 9.10 24.42
N GLN A 73 0.55 9.44 25.59
CA GLN A 73 0.87 10.82 25.98
C GLN A 73 2.22 11.34 25.44
N TYR A 74 2.91 10.55 24.60
CA TYR A 74 4.25 10.84 24.11
C TYR A 74 4.29 10.77 22.58
N ASN A 75 5.15 11.61 22.00
CA ASN A 75 5.58 11.49 20.60
C ASN A 75 6.22 10.12 20.37
N ILE A 76 5.84 9.43 19.29
CA ILE A 76 6.35 8.09 18.98
C ILE A 76 6.54 7.86 17.48
N THR A 77 7.45 6.96 17.15
CA THR A 77 7.67 6.34 15.84
C THR A 77 7.95 4.86 16.05
N LEU A 78 7.75 4.03 15.03
CA LEU A 78 8.09 2.61 15.05
C LEU A 78 9.14 2.31 13.98
N HIS A 79 10.13 1.49 14.33
CA HIS A 79 11.15 0.98 13.42
C HIS A 79 11.05 -0.54 13.30
N TRP A 80 11.38 -1.03 12.11
CA TRP A 80 11.31 -2.44 11.70
C TRP A 80 12.74 -2.98 11.64
N HIS A 81 13.28 -3.30 12.81
CA HIS A 81 14.71 -3.57 13.01
C HIS A 81 15.25 -4.63 12.04
N GLY A 82 16.22 -4.23 11.23
CA GLY A 82 16.87 -5.09 10.24
C GLY A 82 16.13 -5.26 8.92
N ILE A 83 14.92 -4.71 8.75
CA ILE A 83 14.26 -4.66 7.43
C ILE A 83 15.01 -3.67 6.54
N ARG A 84 15.40 -4.10 5.33
CA ARG A 84 16.20 -3.27 4.42
C ARG A 84 15.48 -2.03 3.90
N GLN A 85 14.15 -1.96 3.91
CA GLN A 85 13.38 -0.79 3.43
C GLN A 85 13.83 -0.31 2.03
N VAL A 86 13.96 -1.23 1.07
CA VAL A 86 14.58 -0.98 -0.24
C VAL A 86 13.89 0.19 -0.97
N ARG A 87 14.62 1.30 -1.15
CA ARG A 87 14.16 2.58 -1.72
C ARG A 87 13.00 3.23 -0.94
N ASN A 88 12.78 2.85 0.30
CA ASN A 88 11.64 3.25 1.13
C ASN A 88 12.04 3.74 2.55
N PRO A 89 13.01 4.66 2.70
CA PRO A 89 13.42 5.17 4.00
C PRO A 89 12.28 5.89 4.76
N TRP A 90 11.19 6.26 4.08
CA TRP A 90 9.98 6.84 4.69
C TRP A 90 9.32 5.91 5.72
N ALA A 91 9.34 4.59 5.50
CA ALA A 91 8.77 3.62 6.43
C ALA A 91 9.80 3.10 7.47
N ASP A 92 11.02 3.65 7.51
CA ASP A 92 12.07 3.17 8.41
C ASP A 92 11.85 3.55 9.88
N GLY A 93 11.31 4.74 10.18
CA GLY A 93 10.92 5.10 11.55
C GLY A 93 11.78 6.05 12.39
N PRO A 94 13.14 6.09 12.36
CA PRO A 94 13.92 6.81 13.38
C PRO A 94 13.59 8.31 13.53
N GLU A 95 13.26 8.71 14.76
CA GLU A 95 12.76 10.04 15.11
C GLU A 95 13.73 11.16 14.69
N TYR A 96 13.24 12.13 13.90
CA TYR A 96 14.01 13.22 13.30
C TYR A 96 15.13 12.81 12.32
N ILE A 97 15.25 11.52 11.96
CA ILE A 97 16.16 11.08 10.89
C ILE A 97 15.37 10.93 9.60
N THR A 98 14.42 9.98 9.56
CA THR A 98 13.57 9.73 8.40
C THR A 98 12.26 10.49 8.53
N GLN A 99 11.60 10.43 9.69
CA GLN A 99 10.31 11.09 9.91
C GLN A 99 10.28 11.97 11.17
N CYS A 100 9.35 12.93 11.19
CA CYS A 100 8.90 13.55 12.43
C CYS A 100 8.01 12.56 13.21
N PRO A 101 7.97 12.64 14.55
CA PRO A 101 7.20 11.70 15.36
C PRO A 101 5.70 11.86 15.19
N ILE A 102 4.99 10.72 15.29
CA ILE A 102 3.53 10.66 15.37
C ILE A 102 3.12 11.32 16.70
N GLN A 103 2.45 12.47 16.60
CA GLN A 103 1.97 13.19 17.78
C GLN A 103 0.84 12.41 18.48
N PRO A 104 0.60 12.63 19.80
CA PRO A 104 -0.59 12.15 20.48
C PRO A 104 -1.88 12.52 19.71
N GLY A 105 -2.76 11.53 19.50
CA GLY A 105 -3.97 11.63 18.68
C GLY A 105 -3.75 11.45 17.18
N GLY A 106 -2.50 11.44 16.69
CA GLY A 106 -2.16 11.22 15.29
C GLY A 106 -2.01 9.76 14.91
N SER A 107 -1.91 9.50 13.61
CA SER A 107 -1.61 8.19 13.03
C SER A 107 -0.61 8.29 11.88
N TYR A 108 0.04 7.18 11.56
CA TYR A 108 0.93 7.03 10.39
C TYR A 108 0.91 5.58 9.90
N THR A 109 0.90 5.37 8.59
CA THR A 109 0.88 4.02 8.00
C THR A 109 2.23 3.68 7.38
N TYR A 110 2.90 2.70 7.97
CA TYR A 110 4.12 2.08 7.46
C TYR A 110 3.74 1.05 6.40
N ARG A 111 4.27 1.16 5.19
CA ARG A 111 4.08 0.19 4.10
C ARG A 111 5.44 -0.18 3.51
N PHE A 112 5.74 -1.48 3.44
CA PHE A 112 6.99 -2.00 2.87
C PHE A 112 6.86 -3.46 2.44
N ASN A 113 7.80 -3.92 1.61
CA ASN A 113 7.91 -5.32 1.19
C ASN A 113 8.99 -6.05 1.99
N ILE A 114 8.85 -7.36 2.09
CA ILE A 114 9.90 -8.27 2.55
C ILE A 114 10.64 -8.80 1.32
N GLU A 115 11.87 -8.35 1.12
CA GLU A 115 12.69 -8.65 -0.06
C GLU A 115 14.00 -9.34 0.37
N ASP A 116 14.16 -10.62 0.03
CA ASP A 116 15.38 -11.44 0.22
C ASP A 116 15.88 -11.59 1.67
N GLN A 117 14.96 -11.60 2.64
CA GLN A 117 15.26 -11.82 4.08
C GLN A 117 14.46 -13.02 4.63
N GLU A 118 15.03 -13.83 5.52
CA GLU A 118 14.39 -14.99 6.14
C GLU A 118 14.92 -15.27 7.55
N GLY A 119 14.03 -15.50 8.52
CA GLY A 119 14.38 -15.81 9.91
C GLY A 119 13.73 -14.87 10.91
N THR A 120 14.48 -14.45 11.93
CA THR A 120 13.98 -13.60 13.02
C THR A 120 14.54 -12.19 12.97
N LEU A 121 13.63 -11.23 12.91
CA LEU A 121 13.82 -9.81 13.18
C LEU A 121 12.85 -9.38 14.29
N TRP A 122 12.76 -8.07 14.54
CA TRP A 122 11.88 -7.49 15.54
C TRP A 122 11.49 -6.06 15.14
N TRP A 123 10.54 -5.48 15.86
CA TRP A 123 10.12 -4.10 15.70
C TRP A 123 10.09 -3.42 17.07
N HIS A 124 10.35 -2.12 17.12
CA HIS A 124 10.34 -1.34 18.35
C HIS A 124 10.05 0.13 18.13
N ALA A 125 9.74 0.86 19.19
CA ALA A 125 9.69 2.31 19.12
C ALA A 125 11.09 2.89 18.86
N HIS A 126 11.23 3.80 17.90
CA HIS A 126 12.48 4.53 17.63
C HIS A 126 12.33 6.01 18.01
N SER A 127 11.63 6.23 19.12
CA SER A 127 11.39 7.52 19.76
C SER A 127 11.63 7.40 21.24
N ARG A 128 12.79 7.94 21.64
CA ARG A 128 13.29 7.90 23.01
C ARG A 128 13.28 6.49 23.64
N TRP A 129 13.24 6.40 24.97
CA TRP A 129 13.21 5.14 25.75
C TRP A 129 11.85 4.43 25.73
N LEU A 130 10.96 4.72 24.76
CA LEU A 130 9.65 4.05 24.67
C LEU A 130 9.78 2.56 24.31
N ARG A 131 10.88 2.14 23.67
CA ARG A 131 11.17 0.72 23.41
C ARG A 131 11.46 -0.12 24.66
N ALA A 132 11.44 0.46 25.86
CA ALA A 132 11.44 -0.34 27.09
C ALA A 132 10.15 -1.15 27.26
N THR A 133 9.05 -0.73 26.61
CA THR A 133 7.75 -1.42 26.66
C THR A 133 7.04 -1.50 25.29
N VAL A 134 7.49 -0.75 24.29
CA VAL A 134 6.97 -0.76 22.91
C VAL A 134 7.94 -1.49 21.98
N TYR A 135 7.81 -2.81 21.92
CA TYR A 135 8.55 -3.71 21.02
C TYR A 135 7.81 -5.04 20.82
N GLY A 136 8.13 -5.76 19.75
CA GLY A 136 7.61 -7.10 19.45
C GLY A 136 8.43 -7.80 18.36
N ALA A 137 8.16 -9.08 18.10
CA ALA A 137 8.91 -9.85 17.12
C ALA A 137 8.40 -9.66 15.68
N LEU A 138 9.28 -9.88 14.70
CA LEU A 138 8.97 -9.91 13.28
C LEU A 138 9.59 -11.18 12.69
N ILE A 139 8.76 -12.20 12.44
CA ILE A 139 9.19 -13.51 11.95
C ILE A 139 8.95 -13.58 10.45
N ILE A 140 10.02 -13.80 9.69
CA ILE A 140 9.98 -13.96 8.24
C ILE A 140 10.20 -15.44 7.92
N ARG A 141 9.16 -16.11 7.41
CA ARG A 141 9.23 -17.51 7.00
C ARG A 141 9.73 -17.66 5.56
N PRO A 142 10.26 -18.84 5.19
CA PRO A 142 10.62 -19.15 3.81
C PRO A 142 9.43 -18.97 2.84
N PRO A 143 9.71 -18.62 1.57
CA PRO A 143 8.69 -18.38 0.56
C PRO A 143 7.91 -19.66 0.25
N LEU A 144 6.66 -19.53 -0.19
CA LEU A 144 5.80 -20.69 -0.53
C LEU A 144 6.40 -21.59 -1.62
N ALA A 145 7.25 -21.05 -2.50
CA ALA A 145 7.98 -21.81 -3.51
C ALA A 145 9.07 -22.75 -2.93
N SER A 146 9.62 -22.41 -1.76
CA SER A 146 10.63 -23.20 -1.04
C SER A 146 10.36 -23.16 0.47
N PRO A 147 9.30 -23.84 0.95
CA PRO A 147 8.77 -23.64 2.30
C PRO A 147 9.57 -24.35 3.41
N HIS A 148 10.82 -24.74 3.13
CA HIS A 148 11.67 -25.52 4.02
C HIS A 148 12.89 -24.70 4.46
N TYR A 149 13.16 -24.68 5.76
CA TYR A 149 14.43 -24.16 6.28
C TYR A 149 15.62 -25.00 5.77
N PRO A 150 16.82 -24.42 5.60
CA PRO A 150 18.03 -25.14 5.20
C PRO A 150 18.64 -26.02 6.32
N PHE A 151 17.87 -26.32 7.38
CA PHE A 151 18.35 -27.06 8.55
C PHE A 151 18.27 -28.57 8.31
N PRO A 152 19.26 -29.37 8.75
CA PRO A 152 19.25 -30.83 8.55
C PRO A 152 18.19 -31.54 9.40
N VAL A 153 17.72 -30.91 10.48
CA VAL A 153 16.64 -31.39 11.34
C VAL A 153 15.56 -30.32 11.37
N LEU A 154 14.35 -30.66 10.89
CA LEU A 154 13.22 -29.74 10.93
C LEU A 154 12.70 -29.62 12.38
N PRO A 155 12.56 -28.40 12.92
CA PRO A 155 12.03 -28.20 14.26
C PRO A 155 10.55 -28.59 14.31
N LYS A 156 10.14 -29.30 15.36
CA LYS A 156 8.74 -29.69 15.57
C LYS A 156 7.86 -28.53 16.05
N ARG A 157 8.49 -27.47 16.56
CA ARG A 157 7.88 -26.19 16.95
C ARG A 157 8.92 -25.08 16.95
N GLU A 158 8.43 -23.85 16.98
CA GLU A 158 9.22 -22.64 17.16
C GLU A 158 8.76 -21.91 18.43
N ILE A 159 9.70 -21.27 19.13
CA ILE A 159 9.45 -20.50 20.35
C ILE A 159 10.23 -19.18 20.24
N THR A 160 9.51 -18.05 20.23
CA THR A 160 10.13 -16.72 20.26
C THR A 160 10.42 -16.29 21.70
N LEU A 161 11.63 -15.80 21.94
CA LEU A 161 12.13 -15.37 23.25
C LEU A 161 12.69 -13.94 23.13
N LEU A 162 11.91 -12.95 23.52
CA LEU A 162 12.35 -11.56 23.61
C LEU A 162 12.99 -11.30 24.97
N LEU A 163 14.31 -11.10 25.00
CA LEU A 163 15.05 -10.65 26.17
C LEU A 163 14.87 -9.13 26.32
N GLY A 164 14.60 -8.65 27.52
CA GLY A 164 14.34 -7.22 27.75
C GLY A 164 14.57 -6.80 29.20
N GLU A 165 14.37 -5.51 29.47
CA GLU A 165 14.56 -4.90 30.80
C GLU A 165 13.25 -4.29 31.32
N TRP A 166 13.12 -4.21 32.65
CA TRP A 166 11.99 -3.59 33.34
C TRP A 166 12.47 -2.58 34.37
N TRP A 167 11.77 -1.44 34.46
CA TRP A 167 11.95 -0.45 35.52
C TRP A 167 10.66 -0.30 36.33
N ASN A 168 10.77 -0.19 37.66
CA ASN A 168 9.70 0.17 38.59
C ASN A 168 9.27 1.65 38.48
N ARG A 169 10.02 2.44 37.71
CA ARG A 169 9.73 3.81 37.34
C ARG A 169 9.55 3.91 35.83
N ASN A 170 8.69 4.81 35.38
CA ASN A 170 8.53 5.17 33.97
C ASN A 170 9.90 5.42 33.30
N PRO A 171 10.29 4.65 32.26
CA PRO A 171 11.59 4.77 31.58
C PRO A 171 11.86 6.18 31.03
N MET A 172 10.82 6.91 30.64
CA MET A 172 10.93 8.30 30.19
C MET A 172 11.42 9.23 31.30
N ASP A 173 11.04 8.98 32.56
CA ASP A 173 11.46 9.78 33.70
C ASP A 173 12.88 9.42 34.17
N VAL A 174 13.33 8.19 33.92
CA VAL A 174 14.73 7.77 34.11
C VAL A 174 15.63 8.49 33.11
N LEU A 175 15.26 8.46 31.83
CA LEU A 175 15.93 9.21 30.75
C LEU A 175 15.96 10.71 31.02
N ASN A 176 14.81 11.33 31.36
CA ASN A 176 14.73 12.76 31.64
C ASN A 176 15.64 13.16 32.82
N GLN A 177 15.76 12.31 33.86
CA GLN A 177 16.70 12.54 34.96
C GLN A 177 18.15 12.48 34.47
N ALA A 178 18.55 11.44 33.73
CA ALA A 178 19.91 11.31 33.20
C ALA A 178 20.28 12.51 32.30
N GLN A 179 19.35 12.96 31.45
CA GLN A 179 19.53 14.16 30.62
C GLN A 179 19.65 15.44 31.47
N PHE A 180 18.90 15.58 32.56
CA PHE A 180 19.03 16.73 33.46
C PHE A 180 20.38 16.73 34.19
N THR A 181 20.73 15.62 34.85
CA THR A 181 21.92 15.51 35.70
C THR A 181 23.23 15.34 34.93
N GLY A 182 23.17 14.83 33.70
CA GLY A 182 24.34 14.45 32.91
C GLY A 182 25.07 13.19 33.41
N ALA A 183 24.47 12.45 34.34
CA ALA A 183 24.98 11.16 34.82
C ALA A 183 24.52 9.99 33.94
N ALA A 184 25.02 8.79 34.25
CA ALA A 184 24.44 7.53 33.77
C ALA A 184 22.96 7.42 34.22
N PRO A 185 22.08 6.83 33.41
CA PRO A 185 20.72 6.51 33.84
C PRO A 185 20.71 5.43 34.92
N ASN A 186 19.61 5.33 35.68
CA ASN A 186 19.42 4.24 36.62
C ASN A 186 19.32 2.90 35.88
N VAL A 187 20.01 1.88 36.40
CA VAL A 187 19.90 0.48 35.96
C VAL A 187 18.46 -0.03 36.09
N SER A 188 18.14 -1.09 35.37
CA SER A 188 16.84 -1.79 35.44
C SER A 188 16.61 -2.43 36.82
N ASP A 189 15.34 -2.60 37.18
CA ASP A 189 14.90 -3.30 38.38
C ASP A 189 14.78 -4.82 38.18
N ALA A 190 14.70 -5.26 36.92
CA ALA A 190 14.77 -6.65 36.50
C ALA A 190 15.09 -6.80 35.01
N LEU A 191 15.84 -7.86 34.69
CA LEU A 191 15.85 -8.47 33.36
C LEU A 191 14.57 -9.30 33.15
N THR A 192 14.18 -9.54 31.89
CA THR A 192 12.96 -10.28 31.53
C THR A 192 13.13 -11.18 30.31
N ILE A 193 12.38 -12.28 30.26
CA ILE A 193 12.15 -13.12 29.07
C ILE A 193 10.66 -13.01 28.71
N ASN A 194 10.37 -12.58 27.48
CA ASN A 194 9.03 -12.25 27.00
C ASN A 194 8.26 -11.36 28.00
N GLY A 195 8.95 -10.33 28.51
CA GLY A 195 8.44 -9.38 29.47
C GLY A 195 8.17 -9.94 30.88
N GLN A 196 8.51 -11.20 31.20
CA GLN A 196 8.40 -11.76 32.56
C GLN A 196 9.78 -11.91 33.25
N PRO A 197 9.95 -11.48 34.52
CA PRO A 197 11.25 -11.55 35.21
C PRO A 197 11.74 -12.97 35.51
N GLY A 198 10.85 -13.88 35.92
CA GLY A 198 11.23 -15.26 36.29
C GLY A 198 11.22 -15.55 37.79
N ASP A 199 11.58 -16.78 38.16
CA ASP A 199 11.41 -17.35 39.50
C ASP A 199 12.25 -16.65 40.60
N PHE A 200 13.34 -15.97 40.24
CA PHE A 200 14.25 -15.34 41.20
C PHE A 200 13.81 -13.95 41.68
N TYR A 201 12.73 -13.39 41.12
CA TYR A 201 12.21 -12.08 41.51
C TYR A 201 10.94 -12.18 42.38
N ARG A 202 10.78 -11.18 43.26
CA ARG A 202 9.59 -11.07 44.12
C ARG A 202 8.33 -10.91 43.27
N CYS A 203 7.27 -11.63 43.64
CA CYS A 203 5.99 -11.64 42.92
C CYS A 203 6.08 -12.03 41.42
N SER A 204 7.04 -12.87 41.01
CA SER A 204 7.23 -13.25 39.60
C SER A 204 7.23 -14.76 39.31
N SER A 205 7.47 -15.62 40.32
CA SER A 205 7.51 -17.07 40.14
C SER A 205 6.21 -17.70 39.63
N GLN A 206 5.05 -17.21 40.09
CA GLN A 206 3.74 -17.68 39.62
C GLN A 206 3.44 -17.34 38.15
N GLU A 207 4.07 -16.28 37.61
CA GLU A 207 3.90 -15.83 36.23
C GLU A 207 5.09 -16.25 35.32
N THR A 208 6.02 -17.05 35.84
CA THR A 208 7.21 -17.51 35.11
C THR A 208 6.81 -18.44 33.97
N LEU A 209 7.28 -18.12 32.76
CA LEU A 209 6.86 -18.78 31.53
C LEU A 209 7.35 -20.23 31.46
N ARG A 210 6.47 -21.13 31.00
CA ARG A 210 6.70 -22.58 30.94
C ARG A 210 6.42 -23.10 29.53
N TYR A 211 7.42 -23.75 28.94
CA TYR A 211 7.37 -24.27 27.57
C TYR A 211 7.42 -25.80 27.57
N LEU A 212 6.30 -26.44 27.21
CA LEU A 212 6.14 -27.89 27.30
C LEU A 212 6.71 -28.64 26.06
N VAL A 213 7.74 -29.46 26.26
CA VAL A 213 8.41 -30.26 25.21
C VAL A 213 8.30 -31.76 25.46
N GLY A 214 8.22 -32.58 24.41
CA GLY A 214 8.36 -34.03 24.51
C GLY A 214 9.83 -34.45 24.53
N SER A 215 10.16 -35.60 25.12
CA SER A 215 11.53 -36.13 25.03
C SER A 215 11.91 -36.45 23.57
N GLY A 216 13.14 -36.14 23.19
CA GLY A 216 13.65 -36.23 21.81
C GLY A 216 13.12 -35.16 20.84
N GLU A 217 12.29 -34.21 21.29
CA GLU A 217 11.75 -33.15 20.45
C GLU A 217 12.81 -32.07 20.15
N THR A 218 13.10 -31.81 18.86
CA THR A 218 13.89 -30.66 18.44
C THR A 218 12.98 -29.44 18.24
N ILE A 219 13.37 -28.30 18.84
CA ILE A 219 12.65 -27.02 18.84
C ILE A 219 13.57 -25.93 18.30
N LEU A 220 13.00 -24.94 17.62
CA LEU A 220 13.70 -23.72 17.22
C LEU A 220 13.40 -22.61 18.23
N LEU A 221 14.42 -22.15 18.95
CA LEU A 221 14.34 -20.97 19.80
C LEU A 221 14.79 -19.76 18.98
N ARG A 222 13.91 -18.75 18.87
CA ARG A 222 14.15 -17.48 18.17
C ARG A 222 14.45 -16.42 19.21
N VAL A 223 15.73 -16.22 19.54
CA VAL A 223 16.16 -15.34 20.64
C VAL A 223 16.41 -13.93 20.09
N ILE A 224 15.81 -12.92 20.73
CA ILE A 224 15.86 -11.51 20.32
C ILE A 224 16.34 -10.72 21.53
N ASN A 225 17.43 -9.94 21.44
CA ASN A 225 17.76 -8.99 22.49
C ASN A 225 17.11 -7.61 22.22
N SER A 226 15.96 -7.39 22.87
CA SER A 226 15.20 -6.14 22.86
C SER A 226 15.49 -5.21 24.04
N ALA A 227 16.45 -5.55 24.91
CA ALA A 227 16.87 -4.73 26.04
C ALA A 227 17.40 -3.35 25.62
N LEU A 228 17.34 -2.36 26.51
CA LEU A 228 17.82 -1.01 26.22
C LEU A 228 19.34 -0.92 26.32
N ASN A 229 19.88 -1.39 27.44
CA ASN A 229 21.28 -1.16 27.81
C ASN A 229 22.03 -2.44 28.19
N ALA A 230 21.36 -3.60 28.23
CA ALA A 230 21.96 -4.87 28.63
C ALA A 230 22.26 -5.79 27.43
N GLU A 231 23.54 -6.04 27.17
CA GLU A 231 23.97 -7.23 26.44
C GLU A 231 23.77 -8.46 27.33
N MET A 232 23.45 -9.63 26.76
CA MET A 232 23.12 -10.80 27.57
C MET A 232 23.78 -12.08 27.08
N PHE A 233 24.27 -12.87 28.04
CA PHE A 233 24.45 -14.30 27.85
C PHE A 233 23.11 -15.00 28.06
N PHE A 234 22.74 -15.89 27.15
CA PHE A 234 21.57 -16.78 27.26
C PHE A 234 21.99 -18.25 27.15
N GLY A 235 21.39 -19.10 27.98
CA GLY A 235 21.64 -20.54 27.99
C GLY A 235 20.45 -21.34 28.52
N VAL A 236 20.43 -22.63 28.23
CA VAL A 236 19.40 -23.56 28.72
C VAL A 236 20.06 -24.69 29.48
N ALA A 237 19.64 -24.92 30.72
CA ALA A 237 20.28 -25.84 31.65
C ALA A 237 20.45 -27.24 31.05
N ASN A 238 21.68 -27.75 31.02
CA ASN A 238 22.08 -29.05 30.45
C ASN A 238 21.77 -29.28 28.95
N HIS A 239 21.28 -28.30 28.20
CA HIS A 239 20.97 -28.46 26.78
C HIS A 239 21.98 -27.71 25.89
N LYS A 240 22.39 -28.32 24.78
CA LYS A 240 23.18 -27.64 23.76
C LYS A 240 22.28 -26.83 22.83
N LEU A 241 22.78 -25.66 22.43
CA LEU A 241 22.17 -24.74 21.48
C LEU A 241 22.95 -24.82 20.17
N THR A 242 22.30 -25.23 19.08
CA THR A 242 22.92 -25.23 17.74
C THR A 242 22.45 -24.00 16.99
N VAL A 243 23.33 -23.00 16.85
CA VAL A 243 23.07 -21.77 16.11
C VAL A 243 22.88 -22.11 14.63
N VAL A 244 21.85 -21.55 14.01
CA VAL A 244 21.50 -21.81 12.59
C VAL A 244 21.16 -20.57 11.77
N ALA A 245 20.76 -19.46 12.40
CA ALA A 245 20.62 -18.16 11.76
C ALA A 245 20.82 -17.05 12.79
N ALA A 246 21.12 -15.83 12.33
CA ALA A 246 21.22 -14.65 13.16
C ALA A 246 20.96 -13.40 12.30
N ASP A 247 20.25 -12.39 12.83
CA ASP A 247 19.82 -11.18 12.11
C ASP A 247 19.10 -11.46 10.77
N ALA A 248 18.22 -12.48 10.74
CA ALA A 248 17.56 -12.99 9.52
C ALA A 248 18.50 -13.39 8.36
N SER A 249 19.71 -13.83 8.70
CA SER A 249 20.63 -14.50 7.78
C SER A 249 21.01 -15.89 8.30
N TYR A 250 20.88 -16.92 7.45
CA TYR A 250 21.29 -18.27 7.79
C TYR A 250 22.81 -18.35 8.02
N MET A 251 23.22 -19.25 8.91
CA MET A 251 24.62 -19.45 9.30
C MET A 251 25.07 -20.90 9.07
N LYS A 252 26.38 -21.10 8.94
CA LYS A 252 26.99 -22.43 9.05
C LYS A 252 26.74 -22.97 10.47
N PRO A 253 26.03 -24.09 10.66
CA PRO A 253 25.61 -24.49 12.00
C PRO A 253 26.79 -24.84 12.92
N PHE A 254 26.73 -24.34 14.16
CA PHE A 254 27.69 -24.67 15.23
C PHE A 254 26.96 -24.81 16.57
N SER A 255 27.47 -25.69 17.45
CA SER A 255 26.83 -25.96 18.75
C SER A 255 27.61 -25.34 19.90
N THR A 256 26.90 -24.66 20.79
CA THR A 256 27.41 -24.01 22.01
C THR A 256 26.50 -24.33 23.20
N ASN A 257 26.96 -24.05 24.42
CA ASN A 257 26.13 -24.11 25.64
C ASN A 257 25.49 -22.74 25.97
N VAL A 258 26.08 -21.66 25.45
CA VAL A 258 25.69 -20.27 25.72
C VAL A 258 25.80 -19.44 24.43
N ILE A 259 24.88 -18.53 24.23
CA ILE A 259 24.93 -17.51 23.18
C ILE A 259 25.08 -16.12 23.82
N MET A 260 25.73 -15.19 23.13
CA MET A 260 25.86 -13.78 23.55
C MET A 260 25.13 -12.91 22.53
N LEU A 261 24.23 -12.03 22.99
CA LEU A 261 23.54 -11.05 22.15
C LEU A 261 23.66 -9.65 22.75
N GLY A 262 24.17 -8.70 21.97
CA GLY A 262 23.96 -7.28 22.22
C GLY A 262 22.54 -6.84 21.81
N PRO A 263 21.99 -5.76 22.40
CA PRO A 263 20.75 -5.13 21.92
C PRO A 263 20.68 -5.00 20.39
N GLY A 264 19.51 -5.26 19.81
CA GLY A 264 19.29 -5.26 18.36
C GLY A 264 19.54 -6.60 17.68
N GLN A 265 20.38 -7.47 18.26
CA GLN A 265 20.74 -8.74 17.64
C GLN A 265 19.65 -9.81 17.83
N THR A 266 19.50 -10.66 16.81
CA THR A 266 18.69 -11.89 16.90
C THR A 266 19.56 -13.12 16.66
N THR A 267 19.18 -14.27 17.23
CA THR A 267 19.85 -15.56 17.01
C THR A 267 18.84 -16.69 17.10
N ASP A 268 18.77 -17.47 16.04
CA ASP A 268 17.96 -18.68 15.92
C ASP A 268 18.83 -19.90 16.30
N VAL A 269 18.38 -20.66 17.30
CA VAL A 269 19.07 -21.87 17.78
C VAL A 269 18.14 -23.09 17.81
N LEU A 270 18.62 -24.22 17.31
CA LEU A 270 17.98 -25.52 17.50
C LEU A 270 18.42 -26.10 18.84
N LEU A 271 17.44 -26.50 19.66
CA LEU A 271 17.61 -27.25 20.90
C LEU A 271 16.90 -28.59 20.76
N THR A 272 17.54 -29.68 21.16
CA THR A 272 16.90 -31.01 21.23
C THR A 272 16.65 -31.37 22.68
N ALA A 273 15.43 -31.79 23.01
CA ALA A 273 15.03 -32.19 24.35
C ALA A 273 15.54 -33.61 24.69
N ASP A 274 16.87 -33.75 24.79
CA ASP A 274 17.62 -35.01 24.96
C ASP A 274 17.91 -35.39 26.43
N GLN A 275 17.54 -34.52 27.39
CA GLN A 275 17.80 -34.71 28.81
C GLN A 275 16.71 -35.58 29.49
N PRO A 276 16.97 -36.15 30.68
CA PRO A 276 15.95 -36.86 31.47
C PRO A 276 14.71 -35.99 31.73
N PRO A 277 13.47 -36.54 31.71
CA PRO A 277 12.26 -35.74 31.88
C PRO A 277 12.20 -34.98 33.22
N ALA A 278 12.43 -33.67 33.17
CA ALA A 278 12.44 -32.76 34.32
C ALA A 278 12.07 -31.32 33.90
N HIS A 279 12.30 -30.35 34.78
CA HIS A 279 12.21 -28.92 34.50
C HIS A 279 13.63 -28.33 34.41
N TYR A 280 13.88 -27.53 33.39
CA TYR A 280 15.19 -26.93 33.11
C TYR A 280 15.02 -25.42 32.94
N TYR A 281 15.84 -24.61 33.61
CA TYR A 281 15.79 -23.16 33.37
C TYR A 281 16.40 -22.82 32.01
N MET A 282 15.67 -22.00 31.25
CA MET A 282 16.23 -21.09 30.26
C MET A 282 16.54 -19.80 31.02
N ALA A 283 17.77 -19.32 30.96
CA ALA A 283 18.22 -18.18 31.76
C ALA A 283 18.99 -17.17 30.91
N ALA A 284 18.83 -15.89 31.25
CA ALA A 284 19.68 -14.82 30.73
C ALA A 284 20.16 -13.90 31.86
N HIS A 285 21.38 -13.39 31.71
CA HIS A 285 21.96 -12.37 32.58
C HIS A 285 22.92 -11.49 31.79
N THR A 286 23.24 -10.32 32.34
CA THR A 286 24.00 -9.29 31.65
C THR A 286 25.45 -9.71 31.38
N TYR A 287 25.89 -9.58 30.13
CA TYR A 287 27.31 -9.43 29.78
C TYR A 287 27.64 -7.94 29.90
N ASN A 288 28.66 -7.60 30.69
CA ASN A 288 29.14 -6.24 30.85
C ASN A 288 30.67 -6.20 30.77
N SER A 289 31.17 -5.49 29.76
CA SER A 289 32.59 -5.24 29.53
C SER A 289 33.07 -3.89 30.09
N ALA A 290 32.15 -2.95 30.37
CA ALA A 290 32.44 -1.61 30.85
C ALA A 290 32.57 -1.55 32.37
N ASN A 291 33.38 -0.61 32.87
CA ASN A 291 33.43 -0.27 34.29
C ASN A 291 32.26 0.66 34.70
N ALA A 292 31.03 0.20 34.48
CA ALA A 292 29.79 0.92 34.74
C ALA A 292 28.82 0.09 35.61
N PRO A 293 27.91 0.71 36.38
CA PRO A 293 26.83 0.01 37.07
C PRO A 293 25.84 -0.61 36.07
N PHE A 294 25.43 -1.85 36.32
CA PHE A 294 24.50 -2.62 35.47
C PHE A 294 23.55 -3.46 36.33
N ASP A 295 22.47 -3.98 35.74
CA ASP A 295 21.63 -4.98 36.40
C ASP A 295 22.33 -6.35 36.38
N ASN A 296 22.80 -6.79 37.54
CA ASN A 296 23.51 -8.06 37.74
C ASN A 296 22.59 -9.17 38.29
N THR A 297 21.29 -9.11 37.98
CA THR A 297 20.33 -10.17 38.28
C THR A 297 20.22 -11.18 37.11
N THR A 298 19.38 -12.20 37.25
CA THR A 298 19.21 -13.26 36.24
C THR A 298 17.72 -13.49 35.99
N THR A 299 17.29 -13.35 34.74
CA THR A 299 15.93 -13.67 34.33
C THR A 299 15.79 -15.13 33.93
N THR A 300 14.63 -15.72 34.20
CA THR A 300 14.38 -17.15 33.93
C THR A 300 13.01 -17.43 33.33
N ALA A 301 13.00 -18.45 32.47
CA ALA A 301 11.83 -19.18 32.00
C ALA A 301 12.12 -20.69 32.12
N ILE A 302 11.11 -21.54 31.97
CA ILE A 302 11.24 -22.99 32.23
C ILE A 302 10.94 -23.79 30.97
N LEU A 303 11.90 -24.61 30.55
CA LEU A 303 11.70 -25.71 29.62
C LEU A 303 11.19 -26.92 30.42
N GLN A 304 9.96 -27.35 30.16
CA GLN A 304 9.26 -28.39 30.93
C GLN A 304 9.04 -29.62 30.07
N TYR A 305 9.60 -30.76 30.47
CA TYR A 305 9.33 -32.03 29.80
C TYR A 305 7.91 -32.51 30.12
N LYS A 306 7.16 -32.97 29.11
CA LYS A 306 5.81 -33.52 29.25
C LYS A 306 5.79 -34.76 30.15
N ASP A 307 6.82 -35.60 30.01
CA ASP A 307 6.97 -36.87 30.71
C ASP A 307 7.67 -36.71 32.08
N ALA A 308 7.89 -35.46 32.52
CA ALA A 308 8.33 -35.14 33.88
C ALA A 308 7.21 -35.54 34.85
N THR A 309 7.24 -36.81 35.26
CA THR A 309 6.21 -37.43 36.08
C THR A 309 5.96 -36.62 37.35
N CYS A 310 4.69 -36.55 37.77
CA CYS A 310 4.32 -36.17 39.14
C CYS A 310 4.81 -37.25 40.10
N VAL A 311 6.12 -37.31 40.35
CA VAL A 311 6.69 -38.17 41.37
C VAL A 311 6.43 -37.52 42.72
N THR A 312 5.26 -37.83 43.28
CA THR A 312 4.98 -37.67 44.72
C THR A 312 5.86 -38.65 45.52
N LEU A 313 7.17 -38.39 45.53
CA LEU A 313 8.08 -38.96 46.51
C LEU A 313 7.73 -38.39 47.89
N GLN A 314 6.91 -39.15 48.61
CA GLN A 314 6.83 -39.22 50.07
C GLN A 314 7.54 -38.07 50.82
N GLY A 315 6.84 -36.94 50.96
CA GLY A 315 7.24 -35.88 51.89
C GLY A 315 8.41 -34.98 51.50
N LYS A 316 8.87 -34.96 50.23
CA LYS A 316 9.77 -33.91 49.73
C LYS A 316 9.10 -33.08 48.64
N SER A 317 9.26 -31.76 48.72
CA SER A 317 8.66 -30.77 47.83
C SER A 317 9.03 -30.99 46.37
N GLN A 318 8.18 -30.52 45.45
CA GLN A 318 8.44 -30.51 43.99
C GLN A 318 9.90 -30.17 43.70
N ALA A 319 10.57 -30.99 42.89
CA ALA A 319 11.91 -30.71 42.43
C ALA A 319 11.91 -29.38 41.64
N GLY A 320 12.68 -28.41 42.10
CA GLY A 320 12.86 -27.14 41.39
C GLY A 320 13.52 -27.34 40.03
N ALA A 321 13.34 -26.38 39.12
CA ALA A 321 13.97 -26.46 37.82
C ALA A 321 15.51 -26.41 37.93
N ILE A 322 16.18 -27.19 37.08
CA ILE A 322 17.64 -27.34 37.08
C ILE A 322 18.25 -26.00 36.60
N PRO A 323 19.23 -25.43 37.35
CA PRO A 323 19.84 -24.14 37.01
C PRO A 323 20.71 -24.22 35.76
N ALA A 324 20.65 -23.19 34.93
CA ALA A 324 21.59 -23.01 33.83
C ALA A 324 22.93 -22.49 34.35
N GLN A 325 24.02 -23.01 33.80
CA GLN A 325 25.37 -22.48 34.04
C GLN A 325 25.65 -21.42 32.98
N LEU A 326 25.68 -20.15 33.38
CA LEU A 326 26.07 -19.03 32.53
C LEU A 326 27.50 -18.58 32.88
N PRO A 327 28.21 -17.89 31.97
CA PRO A 327 29.55 -17.35 32.22
C PRO A 327 29.59 -16.30 33.35
N GLY A 328 30.77 -15.78 33.66
CA GLY A 328 30.88 -14.54 34.42
C GLY A 328 30.38 -13.35 33.60
N PHE A 329 29.75 -12.35 34.22
CA PHE A 329 29.25 -11.16 33.51
C PHE A 329 30.34 -10.44 32.71
N ASN A 330 31.60 -10.55 33.13
CA ASN A 330 32.78 -9.94 32.50
C ASN A 330 33.59 -10.92 31.62
N ASP A 331 33.04 -12.08 31.26
CA ASP A 331 33.73 -13.10 30.45
C ASP A 331 33.76 -12.72 28.96
N THR A 332 34.58 -11.72 28.64
CA THR A 332 34.86 -11.25 27.28
C THR A 332 35.47 -12.35 26.40
N ALA A 333 36.15 -13.34 26.97
CA ALA A 333 36.71 -14.46 26.22
C ALA A 333 35.60 -15.37 25.67
N THR A 334 34.60 -15.71 26.48
CA THR A 334 33.42 -16.47 26.03
C THR A 334 32.57 -15.68 25.03
N ALA A 335 32.39 -14.37 25.26
CA ALA A 335 31.69 -13.49 24.31
C ALA A 335 32.38 -13.47 22.93
N ALA A 336 33.70 -13.22 22.89
CA ALA A 336 34.48 -13.20 21.65
C ALA A 336 34.51 -14.58 20.96
N ALA A 337 34.66 -15.67 21.73
CA ALA A 337 34.65 -17.03 21.19
C ALA A 337 33.29 -17.43 20.60
N PHE A 338 32.18 -16.89 21.10
CA PHE A 338 30.87 -17.06 20.48
C PHE A 338 30.79 -16.32 19.13
N THR A 339 31.11 -15.02 19.11
CA THR A 339 31.06 -14.21 17.88
C THR A 339 32.00 -14.73 16.79
N ALA A 340 33.21 -15.20 17.14
CA ALA A 340 34.19 -15.72 16.19
C ALA A 340 33.77 -17.03 15.46
N GLN A 341 32.76 -17.74 15.95
CA GLN A 341 32.23 -18.94 15.29
C GLN A 341 31.23 -18.63 14.17
N MET A 342 30.72 -17.39 14.11
CA MET A 342 29.73 -16.98 13.12
C MET A 342 30.30 -16.94 11.71
N LYS A 343 29.68 -17.69 10.80
CA LYS A 343 30.03 -17.78 9.37
C LYS A 343 28.78 -17.96 8.52
N SER A 344 28.79 -17.45 7.29
CA SER A 344 27.76 -17.78 6.30
C SER A 344 27.78 -19.27 5.93
N PRO A 345 26.66 -19.85 5.43
CA PRO A 345 26.57 -21.29 5.17
C PRO A 345 27.46 -21.78 4.02
N SER A 346 27.79 -20.86 3.11
CA SER A 346 28.56 -21.08 1.88
C SER A 346 29.43 -19.85 1.58
N LYS A 347 30.24 -19.94 0.52
CA LYS A 347 30.91 -18.76 -0.04
C LYS A 347 29.88 -17.70 -0.43
N VAL A 348 30.17 -16.43 -0.13
CA VAL A 348 29.33 -15.26 -0.43
C VAL A 348 30.07 -14.24 -1.29
N GLU A 349 29.33 -13.37 -1.97
CA GLU A 349 29.87 -12.27 -2.78
C GLU A 349 30.09 -11.04 -1.91
N VAL A 350 31.31 -10.91 -1.39
CA VAL A 350 31.77 -9.74 -0.64
C VAL A 350 32.49 -8.79 -1.60
N PRO A 351 32.26 -7.47 -1.53
CA PRO A 351 33.06 -6.50 -2.28
C PRO A 351 34.56 -6.69 -2.02
N LEU A 352 35.33 -6.93 -3.09
CA LEU A 352 36.78 -7.11 -3.04
C LEU A 352 37.52 -5.80 -3.29
N GLU A 353 37.07 -5.06 -4.32
CA GLU A 353 37.44 -3.67 -4.57
C GLU A 353 36.59 -2.76 -3.66
N ILE A 354 37.21 -1.71 -3.13
CA ILE A 354 36.62 -0.79 -2.15
C ILE A 354 36.70 0.62 -2.70
N ASP A 355 35.54 1.27 -2.85
CA ASP A 355 35.42 2.65 -3.32
C ASP A 355 35.51 3.65 -2.15
N GLU A 356 34.94 3.28 -1.00
CA GLU A 356 34.86 4.09 0.21
C GLU A 356 35.46 3.29 1.38
N ASP A 357 36.67 3.64 1.83
CA ASP A 357 37.33 3.01 2.99
C ASP A 357 37.31 3.96 4.19
N LEU A 358 36.46 3.63 5.18
CA LEU A 358 36.11 4.49 6.30
C LEU A 358 36.67 3.93 7.62
N PHE A 359 37.23 4.81 8.45
CA PHE A 359 37.73 4.46 9.79
C PHE A 359 36.98 5.27 10.83
N PHE A 360 36.17 4.60 11.65
CA PHE A 360 35.29 5.20 12.64
C PHE A 360 35.73 4.79 14.05
N THR A 361 36.32 5.72 14.81
CA THR A 361 36.44 5.55 16.26
C THR A 361 35.07 5.66 16.91
N VAL A 362 34.70 4.67 17.72
CA VAL A 362 33.48 4.64 18.51
C VAL A 362 33.85 4.67 19.99
N GLY A 363 33.03 5.31 20.81
CA GLY A 363 33.28 5.36 22.26
C GLY A 363 32.48 6.41 22.99
N LEU A 364 32.64 6.38 24.32
CA LEU A 364 32.11 7.37 25.24
C LEU A 364 32.96 8.66 25.26
N GLY A 365 32.47 9.67 25.96
CA GLY A 365 33.16 10.93 26.17
C GLY A 365 32.52 11.73 27.32
N LEU A 366 33.10 12.87 27.65
CA LEU A 366 32.63 13.77 28.70
C LEU A 366 32.58 15.22 28.20
N PHE A 367 31.42 15.86 28.32
CA PHE A 367 31.32 17.31 28.20
C PHE A 367 31.67 17.98 29.52
N ASN A 368 32.59 18.94 29.47
CA ASN A 368 32.88 19.83 30.60
C ASN A 368 31.64 20.66 30.96
N CYS A 369 31.39 20.83 32.26
CA CYS A 369 30.30 21.65 32.76
C CYS A 369 30.75 23.12 32.95
N PRO A 370 29.90 24.11 32.58
CA PRO A 370 30.16 25.52 32.89
C PRO A 370 30.28 25.80 34.40
N THR A 371 29.53 25.04 35.21
CA THR A 371 29.57 25.07 36.68
C THR A 371 29.65 23.63 37.21
N PRO A 372 30.87 23.13 37.50
CA PRO A 372 31.07 21.80 38.07
C PRO A 372 30.32 21.60 39.39
N ASN A 373 30.05 20.34 39.73
CA ASN A 373 29.41 19.92 40.99
C ASN A 373 28.00 20.52 41.26
N THR A 374 27.33 21.04 40.23
CA THR A 374 25.90 21.37 40.31
C THR A 374 25.02 20.15 40.11
N GLN A 375 23.73 20.24 40.44
CA GLN A 375 22.76 19.17 40.19
C GLN A 375 22.67 18.73 38.71
N ARG A 376 23.17 19.55 37.76
CA ARG A 376 23.23 19.27 36.32
C ARG A 376 24.57 18.67 35.86
N CYS A 377 25.46 18.33 36.78
CA CYS A 377 26.84 17.94 36.48
C CYS A 377 27.26 16.78 37.39
N GLN A 378 26.51 15.67 37.30
CA GLN A 378 26.68 14.47 38.13
C GLN A 378 27.44 13.33 37.40
N GLY A 379 28.03 13.62 36.23
CA GLY A 379 29.01 12.73 35.61
C GLY A 379 30.36 12.75 36.34
N PRO A 380 31.31 11.87 35.98
CA PRO A 380 32.62 11.76 36.63
C PRO A 380 33.33 13.11 36.73
N ASN A 381 33.90 13.43 37.89
CA ASN A 381 34.60 14.70 38.15
C ASN A 381 33.77 15.98 37.85
N GLY A 382 32.45 15.93 38.02
CA GLY A 382 31.57 17.09 37.81
C GLY A 382 31.34 17.43 36.34
N THR A 383 31.45 16.44 35.45
CA THR A 383 31.21 16.55 34.00
C THR A 383 29.81 16.03 33.62
N ARG A 384 29.56 15.84 32.32
CA ARG A 384 28.34 15.21 31.78
C ARG A 384 28.72 14.16 30.74
N PHE A 385 28.12 12.97 30.80
CA PHE A 385 28.35 11.93 29.80
C PHE A 385 27.92 12.37 28.39
N THR A 386 28.67 11.89 27.41
CA THR A 386 28.39 11.94 25.98
C THR A 386 29.07 10.73 25.32
N ALA A 387 28.90 10.60 24.01
CA ALA A 387 29.48 9.56 23.18
C ALA A 387 29.59 10.11 21.76
N SER A 388 30.44 9.49 20.93
CA SER A 388 30.72 10.01 19.59
C SER A 388 31.18 8.94 18.62
N ILE A 389 31.04 9.25 17.33
CA ILE A 389 31.74 8.55 16.24
C ILE A 389 32.70 9.56 15.60
N ASN A 390 33.99 9.22 15.43
CA ASN A 390 35.04 10.12 14.94
C ASN A 390 35.06 11.51 15.61
N ASN A 391 34.96 11.54 16.95
CA ASN A 391 34.93 12.76 17.77
C ASN A 391 33.72 13.69 17.50
N VAL A 392 32.70 13.22 16.76
CA VAL A 392 31.43 13.90 16.55
C VAL A 392 30.36 13.27 17.45
N SER A 393 29.88 14.03 18.43
CA SER A 393 28.72 13.66 19.24
C SER A 393 27.45 14.07 18.51
N PHE A 394 26.68 13.08 18.06
CA PHE A 394 25.50 13.32 17.23
C PHE A 394 24.39 14.07 17.97
N ALA A 395 23.89 15.14 17.34
CA ALA A 395 22.72 15.86 17.80
C ALA A 395 21.54 15.60 16.86
N PHE A 396 20.50 14.92 17.36
CA PHE A 396 19.24 14.80 16.63
C PHE A 396 18.64 16.19 16.34
N PRO A 397 18.07 16.42 15.13
CA PRO A 397 17.30 17.63 14.83
C PRO A 397 16.09 17.80 15.77
N LYS A 398 15.47 18.98 15.72
CA LYS A 398 14.35 19.35 16.62
C LYS A 398 13.07 19.80 15.91
N ARG A 399 13.09 19.95 14.58
CA ARG A 399 11.99 20.53 13.80
C ARG A 399 11.62 19.64 12.62
N ASN A 400 12.50 19.59 11.63
CA ASN A 400 12.37 18.75 10.44
C ASN A 400 13.26 17.51 10.60
N SER A 401 12.89 16.39 9.98
CA SER A 401 13.80 15.24 9.87
C SER A 401 14.94 15.53 8.88
N ILE A 402 16.07 14.82 9.01
CA ILE A 402 17.19 14.93 8.05
C ILE A 402 16.70 14.59 6.64
N MET A 403 15.88 13.55 6.50
CA MET A 403 15.31 13.14 5.22
C MET A 403 14.34 14.18 4.66
N GLN A 404 13.47 14.77 5.46
CA GLN A 404 12.63 15.88 5.02
C GLN A 404 13.50 17.04 4.50
N ALA A 405 14.52 17.44 5.25
CA ALA A 405 15.41 18.54 4.88
C ALA A 405 16.25 18.24 3.62
N TYR A 406 16.64 16.98 3.42
CA TYR A 406 17.33 16.50 2.22
C TYR A 406 16.41 16.58 0.98
N TYR A 407 15.24 15.94 1.03
CA TYR A 407 14.30 15.91 -0.11
C TYR A 407 13.66 17.29 -0.41
N GLN A 408 13.55 18.18 0.59
CA GLN A 408 13.09 19.56 0.40
C GLN A 408 14.20 20.55 -0.02
N GLY A 409 15.43 20.08 -0.26
CA GLY A 409 16.55 20.96 -0.65
C GLY A 409 16.93 22.00 0.40
N THR A 410 16.57 21.78 1.67
CA THR A 410 16.74 22.73 2.79
C THR A 410 17.58 22.15 3.95
N PRO A 411 18.80 21.62 3.70
CA PRO A 411 19.67 21.07 4.76
C PRO A 411 20.18 22.16 5.72
N ALA A 412 20.22 23.42 5.28
CA ALA A 412 20.75 24.55 6.04
C ALA A 412 20.06 24.71 7.40
N GLY A 413 20.83 24.59 8.48
CA GLY A 413 20.31 24.66 9.86
C GLY A 413 19.68 23.36 10.39
N VAL A 414 19.67 22.27 9.60
CA VAL A 414 19.23 20.94 10.03
C VAL A 414 20.41 19.98 10.15
N PHE A 415 21.24 19.85 9.13
CA PHE A 415 22.43 18.99 9.12
C PHE A 415 23.49 19.47 8.13
N THR A 416 24.72 18.96 8.26
CA THR A 416 25.81 19.18 7.30
C THR A 416 26.34 17.85 6.76
N THR A 417 26.93 17.84 5.56
CA THR A 417 27.40 16.62 4.89
C THR A 417 28.92 16.42 4.98
N ASP A 418 29.51 16.88 6.08
CA ASP A 418 30.95 16.91 6.35
C ASP A 418 31.31 16.01 7.55
N PHE A 419 30.66 14.84 7.65
CA PHE A 419 31.08 13.82 8.59
C PHE A 419 32.48 13.31 8.20
N PRO A 420 33.44 13.22 9.14
CA PRO A 420 34.82 12.86 8.80
C PRO A 420 34.96 11.35 8.49
N PRO A 421 35.53 10.96 7.33
CA PRO A 421 35.70 9.54 6.95
C PRO A 421 36.70 8.78 7.82
N VAL A 422 37.63 9.51 8.45
CA VAL A 422 38.68 9.00 9.35
C VAL A 422 38.72 9.84 10.63
N PRO A 423 39.29 9.36 11.74
CA PRO A 423 39.33 10.13 12.99
C PRO A 423 40.11 11.45 12.79
N PRO A 424 39.59 12.62 13.20
CA PRO A 424 40.27 13.90 13.01
C PRO A 424 41.66 14.01 13.66
N LEU A 425 41.95 13.13 14.62
CA LEU A 425 43.26 12.95 15.22
C LEU A 425 43.49 11.45 15.42
N ALA A 426 44.62 10.95 14.93
CA ALA A 426 45.10 9.60 15.24
C ALA A 426 45.85 9.59 16.58
N PHE A 427 45.56 8.59 17.42
CA PHE A 427 46.23 8.35 18.68
C PHE A 427 46.19 6.84 19.00
N ASP A 428 46.83 6.42 20.09
CA ASP A 428 46.69 5.06 20.60
C ASP A 428 45.27 4.90 21.21
N TYR A 429 44.32 4.45 20.38
CA TYR A 429 42.90 4.42 20.71
C TYR A 429 42.58 3.56 21.93
N THR A 430 43.31 2.46 22.10
CA THR A 430 43.07 1.43 23.12
C THR A 430 44.03 1.52 24.31
N GLY A 431 45.12 2.30 24.21
CA GLY A 431 46.07 2.57 25.28
C GLY A 431 45.63 3.66 26.26
N ASN A 432 46.56 4.51 26.70
CA ASN A 432 46.31 5.55 27.70
C ASN A 432 45.97 6.91 27.05
N VAL A 433 44.68 7.19 26.87
CA VAL A 433 44.20 8.35 26.11
C VAL A 433 44.17 9.63 26.95
N SER A 434 44.88 10.67 26.49
CA SER A 434 44.90 12.01 27.13
C SER A 434 43.51 12.56 27.40
N ARG A 435 43.29 13.09 28.61
CA ARG A 435 42.04 13.74 29.02
C ARG A 435 41.56 14.86 28.10
N SER A 436 42.46 15.51 27.35
CA SER A 436 42.10 16.53 26.35
C SER A 436 41.29 15.99 25.18
N LEU A 437 41.35 14.68 24.91
CA LEU A 437 40.65 14.02 23.81
C LEU A 437 39.28 13.44 24.21
N TRP A 438 38.92 13.53 25.50
CA TRP A 438 37.68 12.95 26.01
C TRP A 438 36.43 13.80 25.70
N GLN A 439 36.59 15.02 25.17
CA GLN A 439 35.49 15.94 24.88
C GLN A 439 35.22 16.01 23.37
N PRO A 440 34.18 15.33 22.86
CA PRO A 440 33.80 15.40 21.45
C PRO A 440 33.18 16.74 21.06
N THR A 441 33.07 16.99 19.76
CA THR A 441 32.34 18.14 19.22
C THR A 441 30.90 17.74 18.92
N ARG A 442 29.93 18.49 19.42
CA ARG A 442 28.51 18.23 19.14
C ARG A 442 28.12 18.70 17.73
N GLY A 443 27.45 17.87 16.95
CA GLY A 443 26.98 18.24 15.62
C GLY A 443 25.98 17.27 14.99
N THR A 444 25.28 17.73 13.96
CA THR A 444 24.37 16.91 13.14
C THR A 444 25.01 16.72 11.78
N LYS A 445 25.90 15.74 11.67
CA LYS A 445 26.72 15.49 10.49
C LYS A 445 26.32 14.18 9.81
N ALA A 446 26.24 14.21 8.48
CA ALA A 446 25.99 13.04 7.64
C ALA A 446 27.20 12.75 6.73
N TYR A 447 27.45 11.49 6.43
CA TYR A 447 28.41 11.05 5.42
C TYR A 447 27.68 10.75 4.12
N LYS A 448 28.12 11.32 3.00
CA LYS A 448 27.53 11.02 1.68
C LYS A 448 28.15 9.75 1.10
N LEU A 449 27.32 8.87 0.56
CA LEU A 449 27.75 7.72 -0.22
C LEU A 449 27.19 7.83 -1.63
N LYS A 450 28.06 7.66 -2.62
CA LYS A 450 27.64 7.50 -4.00
C LYS A 450 26.88 6.17 -4.16
N PHE A 451 25.83 6.18 -4.96
CA PHE A 451 25.04 4.98 -5.23
C PHE A 451 25.91 3.88 -5.84
N LYS A 452 25.76 2.65 -5.33
CA LYS A 452 26.56 1.45 -5.68
C LYS A 452 28.05 1.49 -5.31
N SER A 453 28.53 2.45 -4.53
CA SER A 453 29.88 2.36 -3.93
C SER A 453 30.02 1.10 -3.06
N ASN A 454 31.16 0.44 -3.18
CA ASN A 454 31.61 -0.63 -2.29
C ASN A 454 32.24 0.00 -1.04
N VAL A 455 31.58 -0.16 0.11
CA VAL A 455 31.96 0.50 1.36
C VAL A 455 32.62 -0.49 2.31
N GLN A 456 33.77 -0.10 2.84
CA GLN A 456 34.39 -0.71 4.02
C GLN A 456 34.30 0.26 5.19
N ILE A 457 33.96 -0.25 6.38
CA ILE A 457 34.04 0.51 7.63
C ILE A 457 34.84 -0.30 8.64
N ILE A 458 35.89 0.31 9.17
CA ILE A 458 36.58 -0.13 10.38
C ILE A 458 35.95 0.61 11.57
N LEU A 459 35.28 -0.13 12.46
CA LEU A 459 34.80 0.38 13.74
C LEU A 459 35.86 0.05 14.80
N GLN A 460 36.35 1.08 15.49
CA GLN A 460 37.45 0.99 16.46
C GLN A 460 36.97 1.49 17.82
N ASP A 461 36.92 0.62 18.83
CA ASP A 461 36.66 1.03 20.22
C ASP A 461 37.82 1.88 20.76
N THR A 462 37.53 2.75 21.71
CA THR A 462 38.50 3.63 22.36
C THR A 462 38.42 3.50 23.88
N SER A 463 39.56 3.58 24.57
CA SER A 463 39.61 3.56 26.04
C SER A 463 39.17 4.89 26.69
N ILE A 464 38.50 5.78 25.95
CA ILE A 464 37.98 7.05 26.45
C ILE A 464 36.83 6.75 27.42
N VAL A 465 36.95 7.19 28.67
CA VAL A 465 36.11 6.79 29.82
C VAL A 465 36.29 5.33 30.23
N THR A 466 36.03 4.38 29.33
CA THR A 466 36.19 2.93 29.51
C THR A 466 36.25 2.28 28.14
N ILE A 467 36.94 1.14 28.02
CA ILE A 467 36.67 0.21 26.92
C ILE A 467 35.30 -0.44 27.12
N GLU A 468 34.58 -0.72 26.04
CA GLU A 468 33.23 -1.28 26.09
C GLU A 468 32.86 -1.95 24.75
N ASN A 469 32.05 -3.01 24.80
CA ASN A 469 31.50 -3.57 23.57
C ASN A 469 30.32 -2.71 23.09
N HIS A 470 30.40 -2.23 21.85
CA HIS A 470 29.37 -1.35 21.28
C HIS A 470 28.62 -2.07 20.15
N PRO A 471 27.36 -2.53 20.35
CA PRO A 471 26.55 -3.13 19.31
C PRO A 471 26.14 -2.06 18.28
N MET A 472 26.91 -1.92 17.21
CA MET A 472 26.68 -0.97 16.13
C MET A 472 25.67 -1.55 15.14
N HIS A 473 24.54 -0.86 15.00
CA HIS A 473 23.47 -1.14 14.04
C HIS A 473 23.53 -0.15 12.87
N LEU A 474 23.21 -0.62 11.66
CA LEU A 474 23.03 0.19 10.45
C LEU A 474 21.63 -0.06 9.88
N HIS A 475 20.81 1.00 9.80
CA HIS A 475 19.49 0.96 9.18
C HIS A 475 19.59 0.75 7.66
N GLY A 476 18.57 0.12 7.07
CA GLY A 476 18.43 -0.03 5.61
C GLY A 476 19.40 -1.01 4.94
N TYR A 477 20.32 -1.61 5.69
CA TYR A 477 21.37 -2.48 5.18
C TYR A 477 21.59 -3.72 6.05
N GLU A 478 22.07 -4.76 5.39
CA GLU A 478 22.81 -5.85 6.00
C GLU A 478 24.27 -5.74 5.50
N PHE A 479 25.24 -6.06 6.36
CA PHE A 479 26.66 -5.96 6.05
C PHE A 479 27.40 -7.27 6.38
N TYR A 480 28.49 -7.53 5.67
CA TYR A 480 29.40 -8.64 5.93
C TYR A 480 30.43 -8.25 6.99
N VAL A 481 30.56 -9.04 8.07
CA VAL A 481 31.61 -8.86 9.07
C VAL A 481 32.86 -9.60 8.60
N VAL A 482 33.81 -8.88 8.01
CA VAL A 482 34.98 -9.48 7.34
C VAL A 482 36.16 -9.72 8.27
N GLY A 483 36.28 -8.99 9.38
CA GLY A 483 37.38 -9.17 10.32
C GLY A 483 37.10 -8.54 11.68
N THR A 484 37.83 -8.97 12.70
CA THR A 484 37.79 -8.37 14.04
C THR A 484 39.10 -8.65 14.76
N GLY A 485 39.49 -7.76 15.67
CA GLY A 485 40.72 -7.88 16.44
C GLY A 485 40.68 -7.08 17.74
N ILE A 486 41.75 -7.21 18.53
CA ILE A 486 41.96 -6.50 19.79
C ILE A 486 43.12 -5.50 19.59
N GLY A 487 43.05 -4.34 20.24
CA GLY A 487 43.96 -3.23 20.07
C GLY A 487 43.53 -2.28 18.95
N ASN A 488 44.51 -1.55 18.40
CA ASN A 488 44.28 -0.60 17.31
C ASN A 488 44.39 -1.33 15.95
N PHE A 489 43.43 -1.13 15.05
CA PHE A 489 43.47 -1.69 13.70
C PHE A 489 44.73 -1.24 12.93
N ASN A 490 45.44 -2.20 12.34
CA ASN A 490 46.57 -1.96 11.46
C ASN A 490 46.31 -2.56 10.07
N ALA A 491 46.00 -1.71 9.10
CA ALA A 491 45.70 -2.09 7.72
C ALA A 491 46.81 -2.94 7.05
N SER A 492 48.07 -2.81 7.47
CA SER A 492 49.20 -3.56 6.90
C SER A 492 49.31 -5.01 7.36
N THR A 493 48.71 -5.35 8.51
CA THR A 493 48.74 -6.71 9.09
C THR A 493 47.36 -7.35 9.07
N ASP A 494 46.34 -6.60 9.45
CA ASP A 494 45.06 -7.17 9.88
C ASP A 494 44.15 -7.52 8.70
N THR A 495 44.27 -6.78 7.59
CA THR A 495 43.55 -7.04 6.33
C THR A 495 43.86 -8.43 5.76
N SER A 496 45.05 -8.98 6.02
CA SER A 496 45.42 -10.33 5.62
C SER A 496 44.63 -11.44 6.35
N SER A 497 44.03 -11.11 7.49
CA SER A 497 43.20 -12.03 8.28
C SER A 497 41.71 -11.99 7.90
N PHE A 498 41.31 -11.11 6.98
CA PHE A 498 39.90 -10.93 6.63
C PHE A 498 39.30 -12.18 6.00
N ASN A 499 38.17 -12.62 6.54
CA ASN A 499 37.32 -13.61 5.93
C ASN A 499 36.57 -13.00 4.74
N LEU A 500 37.12 -13.20 3.53
CA LEU A 500 36.48 -12.82 2.26
C LEU A 500 35.86 -14.02 1.54
N ILE A 501 35.61 -15.13 2.27
CA ILE A 501 35.03 -16.37 1.74
C ILE A 501 33.63 -16.57 2.30
N ASP A 502 33.51 -16.79 3.62
CA ASP A 502 32.25 -17.07 4.31
C ASP A 502 31.94 -16.11 5.49
N PRO A 503 32.22 -14.79 5.42
CA PRO A 503 31.93 -13.87 6.53
C PRO A 503 30.42 -13.81 6.80
N PRO A 504 30.01 -13.77 8.08
CA PRO A 504 28.61 -13.70 8.43
C PRO A 504 28.01 -12.36 7.99
N ARG A 505 26.80 -12.41 7.46
CA ARG A 505 25.98 -11.23 7.20
C ARG A 505 25.18 -10.87 8.47
N ARG A 506 25.15 -9.59 8.82
CA ARG A 506 24.55 -9.05 10.05
C ARG A 506 23.87 -7.70 9.76
N ASN A 507 22.97 -7.26 10.62
CA ASN A 507 22.54 -5.86 10.69
C ASN A 507 23.08 -5.15 11.95
N THR A 508 23.52 -5.91 12.96
CA THR A 508 24.08 -5.38 14.21
C THR A 508 25.31 -6.18 14.65
N ILE A 509 26.44 -5.51 14.91
CA ILE A 509 27.69 -6.14 15.36
C ILE A 509 28.34 -5.38 16.52
N GLY A 510 28.84 -6.11 17.51
CA GLY A 510 29.65 -5.53 18.58
C GLY A 510 31.00 -5.07 18.05
N THR A 511 31.37 -3.82 18.34
CA THR A 511 32.78 -3.39 18.28
C THR A 511 33.43 -3.87 19.57
N PRO A 512 34.42 -4.80 19.54
CA PRO A 512 34.91 -5.45 20.76
C PRO A 512 35.54 -4.48 21.76
N PRO A 513 35.49 -4.76 23.08
CA PRO A 513 36.10 -3.91 24.10
C PRO A 513 37.61 -3.79 23.86
N GLY A 514 38.09 -2.57 23.66
CA GLY A 514 39.49 -2.28 23.36
C GLY A 514 39.95 -2.92 22.06
N GLY A 515 39.07 -3.05 21.06
CA GLY A 515 39.34 -3.71 19.79
C GLY A 515 38.64 -3.07 18.60
N TRP A 516 38.57 -3.80 17.49
CA TRP A 516 37.99 -3.32 16.24
C TRP A 516 37.20 -4.40 15.51
N VAL A 517 36.31 -3.96 14.62
CA VAL A 517 35.58 -4.81 13.68
C VAL A 517 35.50 -4.16 12.30
N ALA A 518 35.76 -4.94 11.26
CA ALA A 518 35.72 -4.52 9.88
C ALA A 518 34.44 -5.07 9.22
N ILE A 519 33.64 -4.17 8.63
CA ILE A 519 32.41 -4.51 7.91
C ILE A 519 32.46 -4.03 6.46
N ARG A 520 31.77 -4.75 5.56
CA ARG A 520 31.61 -4.38 4.15
C ARG A 520 30.17 -4.49 3.67
N PHE A 521 29.72 -3.51 2.89
CA PHE A 521 28.41 -3.51 2.22
C PHE A 521 28.48 -2.71 0.91
N ILE A 522 27.43 -2.77 0.10
CA ILE A 522 27.29 -1.96 -1.12
C ILE A 522 26.22 -0.90 -0.83
N ALA A 523 26.51 0.36 -1.14
CA ALA A 523 25.57 1.48 -0.97
C ALA A 523 24.45 1.47 -2.03
N ASP A 524 23.65 0.41 -2.06
CA ASP A 524 22.63 0.13 -3.09
C ASP A 524 21.19 0.54 -2.73
N ASN A 525 21.01 1.19 -1.59
CA ASN A 525 19.72 1.62 -1.09
C ASN A 525 19.69 3.16 -0.92
N PRO A 526 19.13 3.91 -1.88
CA PRO A 526 19.14 5.37 -1.85
C PRO A 526 18.21 5.90 -0.75
N GLY A 527 18.68 6.90 0.00
CA GLY A 527 17.95 7.39 1.18
C GLY A 527 18.85 7.93 2.29
N VAL A 528 18.25 8.06 3.47
CA VAL A 528 18.88 8.59 4.68
C VAL A 528 18.83 7.50 5.74
N TRP A 529 19.99 6.98 6.13
CA TRP A 529 20.11 5.78 6.96
C TRP A 529 20.90 6.07 8.23
N LEU A 530 20.33 5.74 9.39
CA LEU A 530 20.99 5.92 10.68
C LEU A 530 21.98 4.77 10.93
N MET A 531 23.18 5.10 11.40
CA MET A 531 24.09 4.14 12.02
C MET A 531 24.29 4.54 13.48
N HIS A 532 24.10 3.64 14.44
CA HIS A 532 24.18 3.97 15.86
C HIS A 532 24.56 2.78 16.74
N CYS A 533 25.05 3.06 17.95
CA CYS A 533 25.11 2.06 19.00
C CYS A 533 23.69 1.73 19.49
N HIS A 534 23.36 0.45 19.61
CA HIS A 534 22.05 -0.04 20.01
C HIS A 534 21.87 -0.09 21.55
N ILE A 535 22.87 0.39 22.31
CA ILE A 535 22.71 0.74 23.73
C ILE A 535 22.01 2.11 23.81
N ASP A 536 20.86 2.14 24.47
CA ASP A 536 19.94 3.29 24.46
C ASP A 536 20.39 4.50 25.29
N SER A 537 21.38 4.35 26.18
CA SER A 537 22.13 5.50 26.72
C SER A 537 23.05 6.12 25.67
N HIS A 538 23.69 5.31 24.83
CA HIS A 538 24.80 5.73 23.94
C HIS A 538 24.31 6.50 22.71
N ILE A 539 23.24 6.03 22.06
CA ILE A 539 22.61 6.77 20.94
C ILE A 539 22.20 8.19 21.37
N PHE A 540 21.64 8.36 22.57
CA PHE A 540 21.25 9.66 23.12
C PHE A 540 22.41 10.54 23.56
N TRP A 541 23.51 9.92 23.98
CA TRP A 541 24.77 10.59 24.29
C TRP A 541 25.52 11.06 23.04
N GLY A 542 25.16 10.54 21.86
CA GLY A 542 25.65 10.96 20.56
C GLY A 542 26.44 9.90 19.78
N LEU A 543 26.39 8.63 20.19
CA LEU A 543 27.03 7.50 19.49
C LEU A 543 26.21 7.07 18.26
N ALA A 544 26.08 8.00 17.31
CA ALA A 544 25.34 7.83 16.06
C ALA A 544 25.95 8.68 14.92
N MET A 545 25.56 8.37 13.69
CA MET A 545 25.82 9.17 12.49
C MET A 545 24.78 8.82 11.41
N VAL A 546 24.72 9.58 10.32
CA VAL A 546 23.77 9.34 9.24
C VAL A 546 24.48 9.18 7.90
N PHE A 547 24.20 8.08 7.20
CA PHE A 547 24.58 7.92 5.80
C PHE A 547 23.52 8.54 4.89
N LEU A 548 23.99 9.23 3.86
CA LEU A 548 23.16 9.85 2.83
C LEU A 548 23.54 9.24 1.48
N VAL A 549 22.72 8.32 1.00
CA VAL A 549 22.98 7.54 -0.21
C VAL A 549 22.27 8.19 -1.38
N GLU A 550 23.03 8.62 -2.38
CA GLU A 550 22.52 9.43 -3.49
C GLU A 550 21.52 8.68 -4.39
N ASN A 551 20.62 9.42 -5.04
CA ASN A 551 19.68 8.86 -6.01
C ASN A 551 20.36 8.60 -7.36
N VAL A 552 19.82 7.66 -8.14
CA VAL A 552 20.28 7.38 -9.52
C VAL A 552 20.17 8.63 -10.42
N ALA A 553 19.17 9.48 -10.21
CA ALA A 553 19.01 10.74 -10.94
C ALA A 553 20.12 11.77 -10.62
N THR A 554 20.57 11.87 -9.37
CA THR A 554 21.66 12.77 -8.98
C THR A 554 23.02 12.37 -9.58
N MET A 555 23.19 11.10 -9.95
CA MET A 555 24.38 10.62 -10.67
C MET A 555 24.48 11.19 -12.09
N ALA A 556 23.37 11.32 -12.80
CA ALA A 556 23.35 11.92 -14.13
C ALA A 556 23.83 13.39 -14.07
N SER A 557 23.27 14.18 -13.15
CA SER A 557 23.68 15.58 -12.94
C SER A 557 25.10 15.77 -12.41
N THR A 558 25.70 14.77 -11.75
CA THR A 558 27.12 14.86 -11.33
C THR A 558 28.09 14.42 -12.42
N LEU A 559 27.70 13.49 -13.30
CA LEU A 559 28.50 13.12 -14.48
C LEU A 559 28.64 14.29 -15.48
N GLU A 560 27.56 15.05 -15.71
CA GLU A 560 27.61 16.29 -16.50
C GLU A 560 28.56 17.35 -15.90
N CYS A 561 28.65 17.40 -14.57
CA CYS A 561 29.50 18.33 -13.81
C CYS A 561 31.00 17.92 -13.77
N TRP A 562 31.32 16.67 -14.14
CA TRP A 562 32.72 16.22 -14.29
C TRP A 562 33.20 16.22 -15.74
N SER A 563 32.30 16.20 -16.73
CA SER A 563 32.68 16.34 -18.16
C SER A 563 33.11 17.76 -18.54
N THR A 564 32.92 18.76 -17.67
CA THR A 564 33.05 20.20 -17.98
C THR A 564 34.29 20.88 -17.39
N ARG A 565 35.24 20.14 -16.81
CA ARG A 565 36.54 20.69 -16.35
C ARG A 565 37.69 20.37 -17.31
N GLY A 566 37.69 21.07 -18.44
CA GLY A 566 38.80 21.12 -19.40
C GLY A 566 38.87 22.48 -20.11
N THR A 567 39.82 23.32 -19.68
CA THR A 567 40.36 24.52 -20.36
C THR A 567 39.41 25.65 -20.82
N GLY A 568 39.40 26.75 -20.05
CA GLY A 568 39.84 28.09 -20.53
C GLY A 568 38.87 29.00 -21.29
N ASP A 569 38.37 30.03 -20.59
CA ASP A 569 38.21 31.46 -20.95
C ASP A 569 37.89 31.80 -22.45
N ASP A 570 36.77 32.43 -22.85
CA ASP A 570 36.14 33.66 -22.33
C ASP A 570 34.67 33.88 -22.80
N ASP A 571 33.91 34.68 -22.02
CA ASP A 571 32.70 35.51 -22.30
C ASP A 571 31.39 35.02 -23.00
N TYR A 572 30.30 35.14 -22.22
CA TYR A 572 28.91 35.55 -22.53
C TYR A 572 27.97 34.77 -23.49
N ILE A 573 27.10 33.97 -22.84
CA ILE A 573 25.63 33.83 -23.00
C ILE A 573 25.02 34.12 -24.40
N ASP A 574 24.56 33.05 -25.07
CA ASP A 574 23.18 33.00 -25.59
C ASP A 574 22.70 31.54 -25.74
N ASP A 575 21.40 31.31 -25.52
CA ASP A 575 20.74 30.00 -25.67
C ASP A 575 20.27 29.79 -27.12
N GLU A 576 20.69 28.67 -27.73
CA GLU A 576 20.05 27.83 -28.78
C GLU A 576 21.20 26.97 -29.37
N VAL A 577 21.02 25.72 -29.84
CA VAL A 577 20.48 25.38 -31.16
C VAL A 577 20.51 23.84 -31.30
N LEU A 578 19.36 23.21 -31.59
CA LEU A 578 19.19 21.89 -32.25
C LEU A 578 19.71 20.62 -31.51
N MET A 579 19.23 19.40 -31.77
CA MET A 579 18.61 18.84 -33.00
C MET A 579 17.36 18.00 -32.78
N CYS A 580 16.53 17.98 -33.84
CA CYS A 580 15.47 17.00 -34.06
C CYS A 580 16.02 15.57 -34.26
N SER A 581 15.13 14.61 -34.06
CA SER A 581 15.24 13.22 -34.52
C SER A 581 15.15 13.06 -36.05
N GLU A 582 15.86 12.08 -36.61
CA GLU A 582 15.52 11.34 -37.85
C GLU A 582 16.45 10.11 -37.97
N ASP A 583 16.22 9.10 -38.84
CA ASP A 583 15.13 8.10 -38.83
C ASP A 583 15.65 6.82 -39.59
N ARG A 584 14.91 5.69 -39.53
CA ARG A 584 14.79 4.65 -40.58
C ARG A 584 16.00 3.83 -41.14
N SER A 585 15.99 2.55 -40.74
CA SER A 585 15.67 1.34 -41.56
C SER A 585 16.52 0.80 -42.75
N GLU A 586 16.47 -0.55 -42.83
CA GLU A 586 16.60 -1.46 -43.99
C GLU A 586 17.88 -2.31 -44.24
N SER A 587 17.61 -3.61 -44.30
CA SER A 587 18.36 -4.82 -44.67
C SER A 587 19.43 -4.78 -45.77
N LEU A 588 20.34 -5.78 -45.75
CA LEU A 588 20.76 -6.69 -46.87
C LEU A 588 22.03 -7.49 -46.42
N THR A 589 21.94 -8.78 -46.06
CA THR A 589 22.21 -10.02 -46.87
C THR A 589 23.63 -10.62 -46.81
N ALA A 590 23.68 -11.97 -46.92
CA ALA A 590 24.83 -12.84 -47.22
C ALA A 590 25.89 -13.03 -46.10
N SER A 591 26.07 -14.26 -45.57
CA SER A 591 26.97 -15.34 -46.08
C SER A 591 28.37 -15.24 -45.40
N SER A 592 29.03 -16.28 -44.87
CA SER A 592 28.77 -17.73 -44.86
C SER A 592 29.82 -18.54 -44.04
N ARG A 593 29.38 -19.67 -43.44
CA ARG A 593 30.02 -21.03 -43.45
C ARG A 593 31.34 -21.28 -42.67
N ILE A 594 31.37 -22.31 -41.78
CA ILE A 594 31.96 -23.69 -41.95
C ILE A 594 33.31 -23.79 -41.20
N ASP A 595 33.73 -24.85 -40.48
CA ASP A 595 33.24 -26.21 -40.12
C ASP A 595 33.64 -26.50 -38.64
N GLN A 596 33.05 -27.36 -37.80
CA GLN A 596 32.67 -28.80 -37.84
C GLN A 596 33.81 -29.85 -37.82
N THR A 597 33.78 -30.70 -36.77
CA THR A 597 34.11 -32.16 -36.62
C THR A 597 34.39 -32.42 -35.12
N GLY A 598 34.18 -33.56 -34.44
CA GLY A 598 33.64 -34.92 -34.65
C GLY A 598 34.16 -35.81 -33.47
N MET A 599 33.53 -36.87 -32.92
CA MET A 599 32.31 -37.67 -33.13
C MET A 599 31.86 -38.26 -31.75
N ASN A 600 30.58 -38.35 -31.33
CA ASN A 600 29.42 -39.16 -31.78
C ASN A 600 29.31 -40.59 -31.16
N HIS A 601 28.29 -40.82 -30.30
CA HIS A 601 27.64 -42.13 -29.99
C HIS A 601 26.31 -41.81 -29.24
N SER A 602 25.11 -41.81 -29.84
CA SER A 602 24.31 -42.86 -30.50
C SER A 602 23.53 -43.78 -29.53
N GLY A 603 22.19 -43.87 -29.64
CA GLY A 603 21.50 -45.06 -29.10
C GLY A 603 19.99 -45.04 -28.85
N MET A 604 19.37 -43.93 -28.41
CA MET A 604 17.99 -44.01 -27.86
C MET A 604 16.96 -43.03 -28.44
N GLN A 605 17.33 -42.24 -29.45
CA GLN A 605 16.53 -41.10 -29.93
C GLN A 605 15.52 -41.42 -31.04
N LYS A 606 15.53 -42.64 -31.62
CA LYS A 606 14.70 -43.02 -32.79
C LYS A 606 13.41 -43.82 -32.49
N ARG A 607 13.08 -44.09 -31.22
CA ARG A 607 11.75 -44.65 -30.83
C ARG A 607 10.83 -43.64 -30.12
N PHE A 608 11.35 -42.57 -29.53
CA PHE A 608 10.52 -41.58 -28.84
C PHE A 608 9.85 -40.54 -29.76
N GLN A 609 10.36 -40.31 -30.97
CA GLN A 609 9.78 -39.36 -31.93
C GLN A 609 8.55 -39.88 -32.71
N ARG A 610 8.07 -41.11 -32.41
CA ARG A 610 6.87 -41.69 -33.06
C ARG A 610 5.64 -41.81 -32.14
N LEU A 611 5.79 -41.63 -30.83
CA LEU A 611 4.67 -41.55 -29.89
C LEU A 611 4.22 -40.10 -29.61
N SER A 612 5.13 -39.12 -29.74
CA SER A 612 4.78 -37.71 -29.49
C SER A 612 3.89 -37.09 -30.56
N ARG A 613 3.85 -37.61 -31.80
CA ARG A 613 2.94 -37.12 -32.85
C ARG A 613 1.49 -37.47 -32.52
N ASN A 614 1.16 -38.75 -32.33
CA ASN A 614 -0.24 -39.18 -32.18
C ASN A 614 -0.95 -38.62 -30.92
N VAL A 615 -0.22 -38.27 -29.84
CA VAL A 615 -0.80 -37.59 -28.68
C VAL A 615 -0.90 -36.08 -28.89
N SER A 616 0.08 -35.46 -29.57
CA SER A 616 0.01 -34.05 -29.93
C SER A 616 -1.10 -33.77 -30.95
N ASP A 617 -1.42 -34.72 -31.83
CA ASP A 617 -2.49 -34.60 -32.81
C ASP A 617 -3.87 -34.75 -32.14
N ALA A 618 -4.02 -35.64 -31.17
CA ALA A 618 -5.25 -35.78 -30.37
C ALA A 618 -5.51 -34.56 -29.46
N ILE A 619 -4.47 -34.03 -28.81
CA ILE A 619 -4.57 -32.80 -27.99
C ILE A 619 -4.82 -31.58 -28.88
N SER A 620 -4.20 -31.50 -30.05
CA SER A 620 -4.51 -30.44 -31.03
C SER A 620 -5.95 -30.54 -31.52
N SER A 621 -6.49 -31.74 -31.74
CA SER A 621 -7.90 -31.92 -32.12
C SER A 621 -8.87 -31.48 -31.02
N LEU A 622 -8.59 -31.77 -29.75
CA LEU A 622 -9.43 -31.32 -28.63
C LEU A 622 -9.31 -29.81 -28.39
N LYS A 623 -8.12 -29.24 -28.61
CA LYS A 623 -7.85 -27.79 -28.51
C LYS A 623 -8.56 -27.03 -29.64
N ASN A 624 -8.51 -27.55 -30.87
CA ASN A 624 -9.21 -26.98 -32.02
C ASN A 624 -10.74 -27.06 -31.89
N SER A 625 -11.30 -28.10 -31.26
CA SER A 625 -12.74 -28.16 -30.92
C SER A 625 -13.17 -27.19 -29.80
N LEU A 626 -12.25 -26.50 -29.12
CA LEU A 626 -12.54 -25.55 -28.02
C LEU A 626 -12.12 -24.10 -28.33
N THR A 627 -11.60 -23.86 -29.54
CA THR A 627 -11.31 -22.53 -30.11
C THR A 627 -11.52 -22.50 -31.63
N LEU A 628 -12.66 -21.94 -32.04
CA LEU A 628 -12.88 -21.21 -33.29
C LEU A 628 -13.38 -19.81 -32.86
N ASP A 629 -12.89 -18.67 -33.35
CA ASP A 629 -11.87 -18.44 -34.38
C ASP A 629 -11.03 -17.19 -34.08
N SER A 630 -9.83 -17.15 -34.65
CA SER A 630 -9.20 -15.88 -35.03
C SER A 630 -8.28 -16.07 -36.23
N SER A 631 -8.68 -15.56 -37.40
CA SER A 631 -7.94 -14.48 -38.11
C SER A 631 -8.02 -14.56 -39.65
N ARG A 632 -8.10 -13.36 -40.25
CA ARG A 632 -7.76 -12.96 -41.64
C ARG A 632 -8.66 -13.41 -42.79
N GLU A 633 -9.46 -12.44 -43.25
CA GLU A 633 -9.47 -12.09 -44.68
C GLU A 633 -9.65 -10.56 -44.87
N ASN A 634 -9.42 -10.06 -46.08
CA ASN A 634 -9.24 -8.62 -46.38
C ASN A 634 -10.55 -7.82 -46.49
N ASN A 635 -10.39 -6.50 -46.36
CA ASN A 635 -11.25 -5.41 -46.84
C ASN A 635 -12.60 -5.12 -46.13
N GLN A 636 -12.72 -3.84 -45.76
CA GLN A 636 -13.94 -3.02 -45.63
C GLN A 636 -14.91 -3.25 -44.44
N ASN A 637 -15.16 -2.12 -43.77
CA ASN A 637 -16.36 -1.76 -42.99
C ASN A 637 -16.69 -2.45 -41.65
N ALA A 638 -16.74 -1.59 -40.61
CA ALA A 638 -17.73 -1.54 -39.54
C ALA A 638 -17.79 -2.60 -38.40
N THR A 639 -17.72 -2.05 -37.17
CA THR A 639 -18.51 -2.38 -35.96
C THR A 639 -18.31 -3.68 -35.14
N THR A 640 -18.15 -3.46 -33.82
CA THR A 640 -18.55 -4.28 -32.64
C THR A 640 -17.81 -5.57 -32.24
N GLY A 641 -17.38 -5.60 -30.95
CA GLY A 641 -17.72 -6.71 -30.03
C GLY A 641 -16.57 -7.55 -29.45
N VAL A 642 -16.33 -7.44 -28.12
CA VAL A 642 -15.63 -8.49 -27.33
C VAL A 642 -16.28 -8.67 -25.96
N GLY A 643 -16.87 -9.85 -25.73
CA GLY A 643 -17.35 -10.29 -24.42
C GLY A 643 -17.42 -11.82 -24.38
N GLY A 644 -16.42 -12.48 -23.77
CA GLY A 644 -16.30 -13.94 -23.88
C GLY A 644 -15.52 -14.69 -22.79
N GLY A 645 -14.82 -14.02 -21.87
CA GLY A 645 -13.96 -14.68 -20.87
C GLY A 645 -14.71 -15.45 -19.78
N GLY A 646 -15.70 -14.81 -19.14
CA GLY A 646 -16.27 -15.28 -17.87
C GLY A 646 -16.90 -16.68 -17.91
N ARG A 647 -17.69 -17.01 -18.94
CA ARG A 647 -18.43 -18.29 -19.00
C ARG A 647 -17.53 -19.53 -19.02
N LYS A 648 -16.31 -19.43 -19.60
CA LYS A 648 -15.35 -20.54 -19.64
C LYS A 648 -14.87 -20.94 -18.23
N LEU A 649 -14.71 -19.97 -17.31
CA LEU A 649 -14.29 -20.20 -15.93
C LEU A 649 -15.36 -20.90 -15.09
N VAL A 650 -16.63 -20.46 -15.18
CA VAL A 650 -17.70 -21.03 -14.36
C VAL A 650 -18.09 -22.43 -14.84
N TRP A 651 -18.15 -22.67 -16.16
CA TRP A 651 -18.32 -24.02 -16.72
C TRP A 651 -17.22 -25.00 -16.27
N ALA A 652 -15.96 -24.54 -16.22
CA ALA A 652 -14.86 -25.36 -15.71
C ALA A 652 -15.03 -25.71 -14.22
N SER A 653 -15.71 -24.87 -13.42
CA SER A 653 -16.05 -25.17 -12.04
C SER A 653 -17.08 -26.30 -11.93
N VAL A 654 -18.16 -26.23 -12.72
CA VAL A 654 -19.22 -27.26 -12.76
C VAL A 654 -18.66 -28.63 -13.13
N VAL A 655 -17.82 -28.70 -14.18
CA VAL A 655 -17.17 -29.96 -14.60
C VAL A 655 -16.23 -30.51 -13.51
N ARG A 656 -15.49 -29.65 -12.80
CA ARG A 656 -14.62 -30.06 -11.69
C ARG A 656 -15.41 -30.64 -10.51
N ASN A 657 -16.58 -30.08 -10.18
CA ASN A 657 -17.42 -30.59 -9.09
C ASN A 657 -18.11 -31.92 -9.48
N LEU A 658 -18.57 -32.06 -10.72
CA LEU A 658 -19.05 -33.35 -11.26
C LEU A 658 -17.98 -34.44 -11.25
N ALA A 659 -16.75 -34.13 -11.64
CA ALA A 659 -15.62 -35.06 -11.62
C ALA A 659 -15.22 -35.48 -10.19
N LYS A 660 -15.49 -34.64 -9.17
CA LYS A 660 -15.30 -35.00 -7.76
C LYS A 660 -16.36 -35.97 -7.23
N MET A 661 -17.60 -35.95 -7.75
CA MET A 661 -18.67 -36.84 -7.27
C MET A 661 -18.65 -38.24 -7.90
N TYR A 662 -17.99 -38.42 -9.04
CA TYR A 662 -17.79 -39.73 -9.68
C TYR A 662 -16.29 -40.05 -9.85
N PRO A 663 -15.53 -40.20 -8.75
CA PRO A 663 -14.09 -40.43 -8.82
C PRO A 663 -13.78 -41.83 -9.40
N GLY A 664 -13.13 -41.86 -10.56
CA GLY A 664 -12.58 -43.09 -11.15
C GLY A 664 -13.13 -43.50 -12.52
N SER A 665 -14.17 -42.83 -13.03
CA SER A 665 -14.70 -43.07 -14.39
C SER A 665 -14.72 -41.78 -15.22
N GLN A 666 -14.43 -41.88 -16.53
CA GLN A 666 -14.64 -40.75 -17.43
C GLN A 666 -16.15 -40.48 -17.53
N LEU A 667 -16.55 -39.24 -17.26
CA LEU A 667 -17.93 -38.79 -17.47
C LEU A 667 -18.29 -38.98 -18.96
N PRO A 668 -19.40 -39.67 -19.30
CA PRO A 668 -19.77 -39.91 -20.70
C PRO A 668 -19.85 -38.59 -21.48
N GLU A 669 -19.20 -38.51 -22.64
CA GLU A 669 -19.11 -37.25 -23.40
C GLU A 669 -20.48 -36.63 -23.71
N LYS A 670 -21.50 -37.49 -23.92
CA LYS A 670 -22.89 -37.07 -24.12
C LYS A 670 -23.46 -36.32 -22.90
N LEU A 671 -23.13 -36.75 -21.69
CA LEU A 671 -23.53 -36.08 -20.44
C LEU A 671 -22.84 -34.71 -20.32
N VAL A 672 -21.53 -34.65 -20.58
CA VAL A 672 -20.74 -33.39 -20.54
C VAL A 672 -21.23 -32.40 -21.60
N SER A 673 -21.57 -32.87 -22.80
CA SER A 673 -22.20 -32.08 -23.87
C SER A 673 -23.55 -31.49 -23.45
N ASN A 674 -24.43 -32.30 -22.88
CA ASN A 674 -25.78 -31.87 -22.52
C ASN A 674 -25.77 -30.87 -21.35
N LEU A 675 -24.94 -31.13 -20.32
CA LEU A 675 -24.66 -30.18 -19.25
C LEU A 675 -24.12 -28.85 -19.80
N ARG A 676 -23.21 -28.86 -20.79
CA ARG A 676 -22.67 -27.62 -21.38
C ARG A 676 -23.76 -26.84 -22.10
N LYS A 677 -24.57 -27.51 -22.93
CA LYS A 677 -25.70 -26.88 -23.65
C LYS A 677 -26.69 -26.23 -22.68
N HIS A 678 -27.08 -26.94 -21.62
CA HIS A 678 -27.95 -26.43 -20.55
C HIS A 678 -27.37 -25.18 -19.87
N TYR A 679 -26.09 -25.22 -19.53
CA TYR A 679 -25.41 -24.10 -18.88
C TYR A 679 -25.27 -22.88 -19.81
N ASP A 680 -24.98 -23.11 -21.08
CA ASP A 680 -24.92 -22.05 -22.09
C ASP A 680 -26.32 -21.50 -22.46
N SER A 681 -27.39 -22.29 -22.30
CA SER A 681 -28.77 -21.86 -22.52
C SER A 681 -29.37 -21.03 -21.38
N LEU A 682 -28.81 -21.06 -20.17
CA LEU A 682 -29.34 -20.35 -18.98
C LEU A 682 -28.50 -19.10 -18.58
N PRO A 683 -29.10 -18.10 -17.89
CA PRO A 683 -28.38 -16.89 -17.44
C PRO A 683 -27.35 -17.18 -16.35
N LEU A 684 -26.42 -16.23 -16.12
CA LEU A 684 -25.35 -16.39 -15.12
C LEU A 684 -25.89 -16.56 -13.69
N SER A 685 -27.02 -15.94 -13.37
CA SER A 685 -27.72 -16.09 -12.09
C SER A 685 -28.12 -17.54 -11.78
N TYR A 686 -28.37 -18.38 -12.79
CA TYR A 686 -28.62 -19.82 -12.58
C TYR A 686 -27.44 -20.54 -11.93
N SER A 687 -26.21 -20.06 -12.15
CA SER A 687 -25.00 -20.64 -11.56
C SER A 687 -24.68 -20.16 -10.14
N GLN A 688 -25.39 -19.13 -9.67
CA GLN A 688 -25.26 -18.53 -8.34
C GLN A 688 -26.41 -18.93 -7.42
N ALA A 689 -27.48 -19.51 -7.97
CA ALA A 689 -28.48 -20.22 -7.19
C ALA A 689 -27.92 -21.61 -6.82
N ASP A 690 -27.77 -21.86 -5.51
CA ASP A 690 -27.18 -23.08 -4.93
C ASP A 690 -28.04 -24.35 -5.14
N PHE A 691 -28.21 -24.76 -6.40
CA PHE A 691 -28.86 -26.01 -6.78
C PHE A 691 -27.91 -27.19 -6.62
N ASP A 692 -28.40 -28.29 -6.06
CA ASP A 692 -27.63 -29.53 -6.02
C ASP A 692 -27.55 -30.20 -7.40
N MET A 693 -26.66 -31.18 -7.57
CA MET A 693 -26.50 -31.83 -8.87
C MET A 693 -27.69 -32.71 -9.29
N LYS A 694 -28.61 -33.08 -8.38
CA LYS A 694 -29.86 -33.78 -8.74
C LYS A 694 -30.83 -32.79 -9.37
N ASP A 695 -31.01 -31.62 -8.75
CA ASP A 695 -31.78 -30.50 -9.29
C ASP A 695 -31.29 -30.15 -10.70
N VAL A 696 -29.98 -29.94 -10.88
CA VAL A 696 -29.38 -29.65 -12.20
C VAL A 696 -29.70 -30.75 -13.22
N CYS A 697 -29.67 -32.04 -12.85
CA CYS A 697 -30.02 -33.14 -13.75
C CYS A 697 -31.52 -33.17 -14.11
N VAL A 698 -32.41 -32.83 -13.16
CA VAL A 698 -33.85 -32.69 -13.43
C VAL A 698 -34.10 -31.51 -14.37
N HIS A 699 -33.44 -30.37 -14.16
CA HIS A 699 -33.61 -29.18 -14.99
C HIS A 699 -33.17 -29.42 -16.44
N ILE A 700 -32.05 -30.11 -16.66
CA ILE A 700 -31.58 -30.53 -18.00
C ILE A 700 -32.63 -31.38 -18.70
N LYS A 701 -33.17 -32.39 -17.99
CA LYS A 701 -34.17 -33.29 -18.55
C LYS A 701 -35.46 -32.55 -18.94
N LEU A 702 -35.91 -31.60 -18.13
CA LEU A 702 -37.08 -30.77 -18.42
C LEU A 702 -36.86 -29.84 -19.62
N ILE A 703 -35.68 -29.22 -19.73
CA ILE A 703 -35.32 -28.37 -20.87
C ILE A 703 -35.18 -29.18 -22.17
N GLU A 704 -34.57 -30.37 -22.12
CA GLU A 704 -34.50 -31.28 -23.27
C GLU A 704 -35.89 -31.73 -23.72
N GLN A 705 -36.80 -32.02 -22.78
CA GLN A 705 -38.19 -32.38 -23.09
C GLN A 705 -38.98 -31.19 -23.67
N ALA A 706 -38.90 -30.00 -23.06
CA ALA A 706 -39.55 -28.79 -23.56
C ALA A 706 -38.99 -28.28 -24.90
N SER A 707 -37.78 -28.73 -25.28
CA SER A 707 -37.18 -28.45 -26.59
C SER A 707 -37.60 -29.42 -27.69
N GLY A 708 -38.26 -30.53 -27.34
CA GLY A 708 -38.70 -31.57 -28.28
C GLY A 708 -40.20 -31.59 -28.58
N ASP A 709 -41.01 -30.83 -27.83
CA ASP A 709 -42.47 -30.84 -27.88
C ASP A 709 -43.02 -29.45 -28.24
N ASP A 710 -44.07 -29.38 -29.07
CA ASP A 710 -44.53 -28.13 -29.69
C ASP A 710 -45.19 -27.17 -28.68
N ASN A 711 -44.40 -26.22 -28.16
CA ASN A 711 -44.81 -25.05 -27.36
C ASN A 711 -45.56 -25.32 -26.02
N ASN A 712 -45.51 -26.53 -25.48
CA ASN A 712 -46.09 -26.83 -24.16
C ASN A 712 -45.03 -26.76 -23.04
N PRO A 713 -45.30 -26.08 -21.91
CA PRO A 713 -44.39 -26.06 -20.77
C PRO A 713 -44.36 -27.42 -20.08
N VAL A 714 -43.15 -27.98 -19.90
CA VAL A 714 -42.92 -29.27 -19.23
C VAL A 714 -42.58 -29.01 -17.77
N PHE A 715 -43.22 -29.72 -16.85
CA PHE A 715 -43.05 -29.48 -15.41
C PHE A 715 -43.08 -30.78 -14.58
N VAL A 716 -42.43 -30.71 -13.42
CA VAL A 716 -42.41 -31.74 -12.37
C VAL A 716 -42.75 -31.07 -11.04
N ILE A 717 -43.48 -31.79 -10.20
CA ILE A 717 -43.78 -31.40 -8.82
C ILE A 717 -43.23 -32.51 -7.92
N GLU A 718 -42.38 -32.13 -6.97
CA GLU A 718 -41.81 -33.01 -5.95
C GLU A 718 -42.30 -32.58 -4.56
N GLU A 719 -42.57 -33.54 -3.68
CA GLU A 719 -42.98 -33.30 -2.30
C GLU A 719 -41.74 -33.38 -1.40
N VAL A 720 -41.49 -32.33 -0.61
CA VAL A 720 -40.29 -32.16 0.20
C VAL A 720 -40.70 -31.59 1.56
N CYS A 721 -40.82 -32.47 2.57
CA CYS A 721 -41.09 -32.11 3.97
C CYS A 721 -42.26 -31.12 4.14
N ASP A 722 -43.46 -31.55 3.75
CA ASP A 722 -44.73 -30.80 3.81
C ASP A 722 -44.81 -29.57 2.86
N GLU A 723 -43.82 -29.35 1.98
CA GLU A 723 -43.85 -28.35 0.90
C GLU A 723 -43.74 -29.00 -0.49
N PHE A 724 -44.29 -28.34 -1.52
CA PHE A 724 -44.26 -28.80 -2.91
C PHE A 724 -43.30 -27.95 -3.75
N LYS A 725 -42.27 -28.58 -4.32
CA LYS A 725 -41.32 -27.97 -5.26
C LYS A 725 -41.81 -28.19 -6.69
N LEU A 726 -42.31 -27.13 -7.32
CA LEU A 726 -42.65 -27.07 -8.75
C LEU A 726 -41.43 -26.60 -9.55
N THR A 727 -40.99 -27.41 -10.50
CA THR A 727 -39.95 -27.04 -11.47
C THR A 727 -40.53 -27.16 -12.88
N PHE A 728 -40.38 -26.13 -13.71
CA PHE A 728 -40.93 -26.08 -15.07
C PHE A 728 -39.98 -25.45 -16.09
N ALA A 729 -40.09 -25.86 -17.36
CA ALA A 729 -39.35 -25.29 -18.48
C ALA A 729 -40.28 -25.04 -19.69
N CYS A 730 -40.09 -23.91 -20.39
CA CYS A 730 -40.68 -23.64 -21.71
C CYS A 730 -39.66 -23.02 -22.67
N THR A 731 -39.84 -23.28 -23.97
CA THR A 731 -39.19 -22.56 -25.08
C THR A 731 -39.94 -21.28 -25.46
N CYS A 732 -40.70 -20.73 -24.52
CA CYS A 732 -41.58 -19.59 -24.67
C CYS A 732 -41.43 -18.64 -23.46
N SER A 733 -41.44 -17.32 -23.69
CA SER A 733 -41.47 -16.33 -22.61
C SER A 733 -42.80 -16.43 -21.85
N LEU A 734 -42.76 -16.77 -20.57
CA LEU A 734 -43.95 -16.97 -19.74
C LEU A 734 -44.21 -15.74 -18.87
N SER A 735 -45.43 -15.22 -18.90
CA SER A 735 -45.84 -14.12 -18.04
C SER A 735 -45.96 -14.60 -16.58
N TRP A 736 -44.89 -14.45 -15.79
CA TRP A 736 -44.87 -14.91 -14.39
C TRP A 736 -45.98 -14.27 -13.55
N SER A 737 -46.32 -12.99 -13.78
CA SER A 737 -47.45 -12.32 -13.11
C SER A 737 -48.79 -13.03 -13.34
N THR A 738 -48.98 -13.64 -14.52
CA THR A 738 -50.17 -14.43 -14.86
C THR A 738 -50.16 -15.80 -14.18
N ILE A 739 -49.00 -16.46 -14.11
CA ILE A 739 -48.84 -17.75 -13.42
C ILE A 739 -49.03 -17.56 -11.91
N SER A 740 -48.34 -16.58 -11.32
CA SER A 740 -48.45 -16.21 -9.91
C SER A 740 -49.90 -15.89 -9.54
N GLY A 741 -50.61 -15.08 -10.33
CA GLY A 741 -52.03 -14.76 -10.07
C GLY A 741 -53.01 -15.93 -10.21
N CYS A 742 -52.59 -17.06 -10.79
CA CYS A 742 -53.39 -18.30 -10.88
C CYS A 742 -53.01 -19.34 -9.81
N LEU A 743 -51.76 -19.34 -9.35
CA LEU A 743 -51.26 -20.21 -8.29
C LEU A 743 -51.58 -19.65 -6.90
N ASP A 744 -51.35 -18.36 -6.70
CA ASP A 744 -51.52 -17.67 -5.42
C ASP A 744 -53.02 -17.52 -5.11
N SER A 745 -53.46 -18.16 -4.04
CA SER A 745 -54.86 -18.21 -3.62
C SER A 745 -54.94 -18.58 -2.14
N SER A 746 -56.09 -18.43 -1.50
CA SER A 746 -56.24 -18.69 -0.05
C SER A 746 -55.89 -20.12 0.41
N LEU A 747 -55.60 -21.04 -0.52
CA LEU A 747 -55.29 -22.46 -0.28
C LEU A 747 -53.87 -22.87 -0.75
N ILE A 748 -53.15 -21.98 -1.46
CA ILE A 748 -51.84 -22.25 -2.07
C ILE A 748 -51.00 -20.96 -1.97
N CYS A 749 -49.85 -21.03 -1.31
CA CYS A 749 -48.97 -19.87 -1.09
C CYS A 749 -47.58 -20.10 -1.71
N CYS A 750 -47.09 -19.14 -2.48
CA CYS A 750 -45.75 -19.17 -3.08
C CYS A 750 -44.69 -18.64 -2.10
N LYS A 751 -43.81 -19.51 -1.58
CA LYS A 751 -42.75 -19.12 -0.63
C LYS A 751 -41.46 -18.62 -1.29
N LYS A 752 -41.05 -19.28 -2.38
CA LYS A 752 -39.79 -18.96 -3.07
C LYS A 752 -39.98 -19.16 -4.57
N VAL A 753 -39.60 -18.16 -5.35
CA VAL A 753 -39.73 -18.14 -6.81
C VAL A 753 -38.36 -17.82 -7.40
N GLN A 754 -37.86 -18.65 -8.31
CA GLN A 754 -36.60 -18.42 -9.01
C GLN A 754 -36.82 -18.71 -10.50
N ILE A 755 -36.93 -17.66 -11.32
CA ILE A 755 -37.14 -17.75 -12.77
C ILE A 755 -35.85 -17.34 -13.49
N PHE A 756 -35.43 -18.15 -14.46
CA PHE A 756 -34.23 -17.97 -15.25
C PHE A 756 -34.59 -17.95 -16.73
N GLU A 757 -34.50 -16.77 -17.37
CA GLU A 757 -34.83 -16.60 -18.79
C GLU A 757 -33.60 -16.22 -19.61
N LYS A 758 -33.43 -16.85 -20.78
CA LYS A 758 -32.38 -16.48 -21.75
C LYS A 758 -32.68 -17.05 -23.14
N LYS A 759 -32.60 -16.20 -24.17
CA LYS A 759 -32.77 -16.57 -25.59
C LYS A 759 -34.07 -17.35 -25.89
N GLY A 760 -35.16 -17.01 -25.20
CA GLY A 760 -36.47 -17.67 -25.38
C GLY A 760 -36.66 -18.97 -24.59
N LEU A 761 -35.66 -19.44 -23.84
CA LEU A 761 -35.82 -20.51 -22.86
C LEU A 761 -36.10 -19.90 -21.48
N THR A 762 -37.17 -20.37 -20.83
CA THR A 762 -37.58 -20.02 -19.47
C THR A 762 -37.55 -21.27 -18.61
N LEU A 763 -36.79 -21.23 -17.50
CA LEU A 763 -36.75 -22.27 -16.46
C LEU A 763 -37.20 -21.65 -15.14
N GLY A 764 -38.24 -22.19 -14.51
CA GLY A 764 -38.72 -21.76 -13.20
C GLY A 764 -38.59 -22.85 -12.15
N VAL A 765 -38.13 -22.47 -10.95
CA VAL A 765 -38.15 -23.29 -9.73
C VAL A 765 -38.94 -22.53 -8.67
N VAL A 766 -40.00 -23.16 -8.16
CA VAL A 766 -40.97 -22.53 -7.26
C VAL A 766 -41.28 -23.47 -6.09
N VAL A 767 -41.22 -22.95 -4.86
CA VAL A 767 -41.59 -23.69 -3.64
C VAL A 767 -42.95 -23.18 -3.14
N LEU A 768 -43.88 -24.11 -2.94
CA LEU A 768 -45.30 -23.88 -2.71
C LEU A 768 -45.75 -24.61 -1.43
N MET A 769 -46.53 -23.95 -0.58
CA MET A 769 -47.30 -24.63 0.46
C MET A 769 -48.74 -24.84 0.00
N VAL A 770 -49.33 -25.99 0.33
CA VAL A 770 -50.71 -26.37 -0.02
C VAL A 770 -51.43 -26.87 1.22
N GLU A 771 -52.66 -26.44 1.43
CA GLU A 771 -53.45 -26.83 2.61
C GLU A 771 -53.92 -28.31 2.55
N SER A 772 -53.91 -28.99 3.71
CA SER A 772 -54.10 -30.45 3.82
C SER A 772 -55.38 -30.95 3.14
N GLY A 773 -55.23 -31.94 2.25
CA GLY A 773 -56.36 -32.64 1.62
C GLY A 773 -56.79 -32.12 0.24
N GLN A 774 -56.10 -31.14 -0.36
CA GLN A 774 -56.38 -30.63 -1.71
C GLN A 774 -55.35 -31.00 -2.79
N GLU A 775 -54.37 -31.85 -2.46
CA GLU A 775 -53.26 -32.27 -3.35
C GLU A 775 -53.69 -32.76 -4.75
N LYS A 776 -54.82 -33.49 -4.84
CA LYS A 776 -55.36 -33.98 -6.12
C LYS A 776 -55.84 -32.86 -7.05
N ASN A 777 -56.32 -31.75 -6.50
CA ASN A 777 -56.79 -30.60 -7.28
C ASN A 777 -55.63 -29.63 -7.62
N PHE A 778 -54.63 -29.55 -6.74
CA PHE A 778 -53.44 -28.71 -6.89
C PHE A 778 -52.69 -28.97 -8.21
N LYS A 779 -52.37 -30.23 -8.52
CA LYS A 779 -51.60 -30.59 -9.73
C LYS A 779 -52.29 -30.14 -11.03
N THR A 780 -53.60 -30.34 -11.13
CA THR A 780 -54.42 -29.91 -12.27
C THR A 780 -54.49 -28.38 -12.39
N LYS A 781 -54.51 -27.67 -11.26
CA LYS A 781 -54.52 -26.20 -11.23
C LYS A 781 -53.20 -25.61 -11.74
N VAL A 782 -52.06 -26.20 -11.35
CA VAL A 782 -50.72 -25.84 -11.85
C VAL A 782 -50.63 -26.05 -13.37
N GLU A 783 -51.07 -27.19 -13.87
CA GLU A 783 -51.04 -27.51 -15.31
C GLU A 783 -51.85 -26.49 -16.15
N ASN A 784 -53.03 -26.12 -15.67
CA ASN A 784 -53.88 -25.12 -16.34
C ASN A 784 -53.29 -23.70 -16.28
N ALA A 785 -52.63 -23.34 -15.18
CA ALA A 785 -51.96 -22.04 -15.03
C ALA A 785 -50.76 -21.89 -15.98
N LEU A 786 -49.96 -22.95 -16.15
CA LEU A 786 -48.83 -22.94 -17.08
C LEU A 786 -49.29 -22.88 -18.55
N LYS A 787 -50.37 -23.60 -18.91
CA LYS A 787 -50.92 -23.57 -20.28
C LYS A 787 -51.58 -22.23 -20.66
N SER A 788 -52.19 -21.51 -19.71
CA SER A 788 -52.86 -20.23 -19.99
C SER A 788 -51.89 -19.06 -20.19
N ALA A 789 -50.65 -19.17 -19.69
CA ALA A 789 -49.65 -18.12 -19.71
C ALA A 789 -48.88 -17.97 -21.05
N VAL A 790 -49.04 -18.91 -21.99
CA VAL A 790 -48.38 -18.89 -23.31
C VAL A 790 -49.15 -17.98 -24.29
N ARG A 791 -48.66 -16.76 -24.53
CA ARG A 791 -49.27 -15.79 -25.49
C ARG A 791 -48.41 -15.54 -26.72
N LYS A 792 -49.04 -15.52 -27.91
CA LYS A 792 -48.43 -15.05 -29.18
C LYS A 792 -48.59 -13.52 -29.35
N PRO A 793 -47.63 -12.82 -30.00
CA PRO A 793 -47.61 -11.36 -30.05
C PRO A 793 -48.57 -10.75 -31.09
N LYS A 794 -49.05 -9.54 -30.82
CA LYS A 794 -49.69 -8.63 -31.80
C LYS A 794 -49.24 -7.19 -31.57
N SER A 795 -48.96 -6.49 -32.67
CA SER A 795 -48.66 -5.06 -32.71
C SER A 795 -49.93 -4.21 -32.80
N THR A 796 -49.99 -3.08 -32.08
CA THR A 796 -50.65 -1.84 -32.56
C THR A 796 -50.30 -0.66 -31.66
N SER A 797 -49.93 0.47 -32.26
CA SER A 797 -49.93 1.80 -31.65
C SER A 797 -51.31 2.44 -31.72
N VAL A 798 -51.84 2.98 -30.62
CA VAL A 798 -52.96 3.96 -30.61
C VAL A 798 -52.67 5.05 -29.54
N LYS A 799 -53.36 6.19 -29.63
CA LYS A 799 -52.94 7.54 -29.22
C LYS A 799 -54.01 8.21 -28.34
N LEU A 800 -53.66 9.34 -27.67
CA LEU A 800 -54.55 10.45 -27.20
C LEU A 800 -55.45 10.18 -25.96
N PRO A 801 -56.08 11.20 -25.29
CA PRO A 801 -55.80 12.66 -25.16
C PRO A 801 -56.15 13.35 -23.78
N PHE A 802 -55.86 14.68 -23.67
CA PHE A 802 -56.40 15.72 -22.72
C PHE A 802 -56.12 15.59 -21.20
N GLY A 803 -56.11 16.66 -20.37
CA GLY A 803 -56.18 18.14 -20.61
C GLY A 803 -56.59 18.97 -19.35
N LEU A 804 -56.33 20.29 -19.34
CA LEU A 804 -56.77 21.35 -18.35
C LEU A 804 -56.07 21.30 -16.96
N CYS A 805 -55.79 22.38 -16.19
CA CYS A 805 -55.79 23.87 -16.31
C CYS A 805 -54.92 24.47 -15.13
N GLY A 806 -54.64 25.77 -14.93
CA GLY A 806 -54.86 27.02 -15.70
C GLY A 806 -54.86 28.31 -14.81
N CYS A 807 -54.24 29.42 -15.29
CA CYS A 807 -54.37 30.84 -14.82
C CYS A 807 -53.74 31.27 -13.45
N GLN A 808 -53.30 32.53 -13.16
CA GLN A 808 -53.01 33.76 -13.95
C GLN A 808 -52.22 34.83 -13.11
N GLU A 809 -51.34 35.64 -13.76
CA GLU A 809 -51.07 37.12 -13.60
C GLU A 809 -50.75 37.78 -12.20
N HIS A 810 -50.21 39.02 -12.05
CA HIS A 810 -49.99 40.21 -12.92
C HIS A 810 -48.78 41.12 -12.48
N ASN A 811 -48.43 42.17 -13.25
CA ASN A 811 -47.26 43.10 -13.17
C ASN A 811 -47.44 44.48 -12.44
N ALA A 812 -46.30 45.22 -12.23
CA ALA A 812 -46.05 46.70 -12.10
C ALA A 812 -45.49 47.21 -10.73
N GLY A 813 -44.72 48.32 -10.58
CA GLY A 813 -44.02 49.25 -11.50
C GLY A 813 -43.61 50.62 -10.86
N VAL A 814 -42.58 51.33 -11.38
CA VAL A 814 -42.20 52.78 -11.19
C VAL A 814 -41.56 53.23 -9.83
N GLY A 815 -40.28 53.67 -9.78
CA GLY A 815 -39.80 55.09 -9.70
C GLY A 815 -38.70 55.26 -8.59
N GLU A 816 -37.91 56.34 -8.41
CA GLU A 816 -37.60 57.57 -9.20
C GLU A 816 -36.17 58.17 -8.90
N PHE A 817 -35.97 59.44 -8.45
CA PHE A 817 -34.64 60.16 -8.40
C PHE A 817 -34.20 60.79 -7.05
N GLY A 818 -32.88 61.03 -6.86
CA GLY A 818 -32.32 61.92 -5.81
C GLY A 818 -30.77 61.95 -5.65
N ASP A 819 -30.21 63.14 -5.39
CA ASP A 819 -28.78 63.56 -5.50
C ASP A 819 -28.03 63.67 -4.12
N LEU A 820 -26.69 63.79 -3.94
CA LEU A 820 -25.48 63.85 -4.80
C LEU A 820 -24.16 63.63 -3.98
N ASN A 821 -22.99 63.65 -4.68
CA ASN A 821 -21.64 64.10 -4.27
C ASN A 821 -20.58 63.21 -3.52
N VAL A 822 -19.49 62.95 -4.28
CA VAL A 822 -18.04 63.10 -3.96
C VAL A 822 -17.26 61.97 -3.24
N GLU A 823 -16.56 61.21 -4.09
CA GLU A 823 -15.17 60.69 -3.99
C GLU A 823 -14.73 59.80 -2.80
N SER A 824 -14.42 58.53 -3.11
CA SER A 824 -13.01 58.12 -3.22
C SER A 824 -12.82 56.81 -4.02
N ILE A 825 -11.61 56.63 -4.54
CA ILE A 825 -11.17 55.71 -5.58
C ILE A 825 -11.32 54.21 -5.20
N ASP A 826 -12.46 53.59 -5.49
CA ASP A 826 -12.60 52.11 -5.55
C ASP A 826 -13.62 51.61 -6.61
N GLN A 827 -13.98 52.45 -7.59
CA GLN A 827 -15.18 52.24 -8.41
C GLN A 827 -14.86 52.13 -9.92
N CYS A 828 -14.07 51.12 -10.31
CA CYS A 828 -13.74 50.85 -11.73
C CYS A 828 -13.83 49.36 -12.15
N CYS A 829 -14.38 48.47 -11.31
CA CYS A 829 -14.85 47.12 -11.73
C CYS A 829 -16.31 46.83 -11.28
N ARG A 830 -17.09 47.83 -10.82
CA ARG A 830 -18.49 47.62 -10.36
C ARG A 830 -19.60 48.04 -11.34
N GLN A 831 -19.36 48.96 -12.27
CA GLN A 831 -20.43 49.63 -13.02
C GLN A 831 -20.80 49.02 -14.39
N GLU A 832 -20.23 47.88 -14.78
CA GLU A 832 -20.62 47.15 -16.00
C GLU A 832 -21.30 45.77 -15.73
N LEU A 833 -21.48 45.37 -14.46
CA LEU A 833 -22.04 44.04 -14.12
C LEU A 833 -23.48 44.03 -13.57
N GLU A 834 -24.08 45.17 -13.23
CA GLU A 834 -25.37 45.20 -12.52
C GLU A 834 -26.62 45.25 -13.42
N ASN A 835 -26.46 45.27 -14.75
CA ASN A 835 -27.59 45.44 -15.70
C ASN A 835 -27.97 44.18 -16.52
N LEU A 836 -27.49 42.97 -16.18
CA LEU A 836 -27.76 41.78 -17.01
C LEU A 836 -28.16 40.46 -16.31
N ASN A 837 -28.20 40.37 -14.98
CA ASN A 837 -28.69 39.18 -14.27
C ASN A 837 -29.86 39.52 -13.34
N GLY A 838 -31.08 39.15 -13.74
CA GLY A 838 -32.20 39.05 -12.82
C GLY A 838 -31.88 38.03 -11.72
N GLY A 839 -32.12 38.40 -10.45
CA GLY A 839 -31.57 37.70 -9.29
C GLY A 839 -31.94 36.21 -9.21
N ILE A 840 -30.94 35.35 -9.36
CA ILE A 840 -31.03 33.93 -9.02
C ILE A 840 -30.89 33.84 -7.50
N GLN A 841 -31.99 33.57 -6.79
CA GLN A 841 -32.03 33.51 -5.33
C GLN A 841 -31.83 32.07 -4.85
N LEU A 842 -30.59 31.68 -4.51
CA LEU A 842 -30.25 30.38 -3.94
C LEU A 842 -30.18 30.44 -2.41
N GLN A 843 -30.40 29.31 -1.75
CA GLN A 843 -30.29 29.20 -0.30
C GLN A 843 -28.81 29.24 0.12
N MET A 844 -28.45 30.17 1.01
CA MET A 844 -27.06 30.41 1.44
C MET A 844 -26.88 30.07 2.92
N PRO A 845 -25.84 29.28 3.30
CA PRO A 845 -24.97 28.50 2.41
C PRO A 845 -25.73 27.33 1.76
N PRO A 846 -25.29 26.83 0.59
CA PRO A 846 -25.86 25.62 -0.01
C PRO A 846 -25.66 24.41 0.92
N PRO A 847 -26.58 23.42 0.91
CA PRO A 847 -26.49 22.27 1.77
C PRO A 847 -25.31 21.36 1.37
N SER A 848 -24.30 21.30 2.23
CA SER A 848 -23.10 20.45 2.10
C SER A 848 -23.38 18.94 2.35
N SER A 849 -24.63 18.51 2.19
CA SER A 849 -25.07 17.14 2.34
C SER A 849 -25.21 16.45 0.98
N SER A 850 -24.83 15.18 0.96
CA SER A 850 -25.17 14.25 -0.10
C SER A 850 -26.32 13.33 0.33
N PHE A 851 -26.83 12.55 -0.62
CA PHE A 851 -27.79 11.49 -0.35
C PHE A 851 -27.53 10.32 -1.30
N SER A 852 -27.70 9.10 -0.79
CA SER A 852 -27.61 7.87 -1.57
C SER A 852 -28.97 7.43 -2.08
N VAL A 853 -28.99 6.85 -3.28
CA VAL A 853 -30.12 6.13 -3.87
C VAL A 853 -29.67 4.72 -4.20
N SER A 854 -30.40 3.71 -3.73
CA SER A 854 -30.13 2.31 -4.07
C SER A 854 -31.12 1.80 -5.10
N VAL A 855 -30.62 1.07 -6.09
CA VAL A 855 -31.37 0.50 -7.20
C VAL A 855 -31.05 -0.98 -7.30
N ASP A 856 -32.08 -1.81 -7.46
CA ASP A 856 -31.90 -3.25 -7.60
C ASP A 856 -31.53 -3.68 -9.04
N GLU A 857 -31.23 -4.97 -9.18
CA GLU A 857 -30.97 -5.63 -10.47
C GLU A 857 -32.12 -5.49 -11.49
N TRP A 858 -33.34 -5.20 -11.02
CA TRP A 858 -34.55 -4.98 -11.82
C TRP A 858 -34.76 -3.50 -12.18
N GLN A 859 -33.83 -2.62 -11.81
CA GLN A 859 -33.86 -1.18 -12.04
C GLN A 859 -34.95 -0.44 -11.25
N THR A 860 -35.36 -1.01 -10.11
CA THR A 860 -36.31 -0.40 -9.17
C THR A 860 -35.56 0.28 -8.03
N ILE A 861 -35.96 1.52 -7.69
CA ILE A 861 -35.40 2.23 -6.52
C ILE A 861 -35.90 1.56 -5.24
N GLN A 862 -34.96 1.17 -4.38
CA GLN A 862 -35.24 0.52 -3.10
C GLN A 862 -35.14 1.50 -1.92
N LEU A 863 -34.20 2.46 -1.96
CA LEU A 863 -34.02 3.52 -0.96
C LEU A 863 -33.63 4.85 -1.64
N GLY A 864 -33.97 5.98 -1.01
CA GLY A 864 -33.62 7.33 -1.50
C GLY A 864 -34.57 7.91 -2.56
N GLY A 865 -35.67 7.24 -2.87
CA GLY A 865 -36.66 7.66 -3.88
C GLY A 865 -37.27 9.04 -3.63
N ASP A 866 -37.58 9.37 -2.37
CA ASP A 866 -38.16 10.67 -2.00
C ASP A 866 -37.17 11.83 -2.16
N ASP A 867 -35.88 11.63 -1.82
CA ASP A 867 -34.83 12.63 -1.99
C ASP A 867 -34.53 12.93 -3.47
N ILE A 868 -34.51 11.91 -4.34
CA ILE A 868 -34.28 12.11 -5.78
C ILE A 868 -35.53 12.54 -6.54
N GLY A 869 -36.74 12.35 -6.00
CA GLY A 869 -38.00 12.37 -6.74
C GLY A 869 -38.26 13.61 -7.61
N LYS A 870 -37.76 14.80 -7.22
CA LYS A 870 -37.85 16.03 -8.02
C LYS A 870 -37.04 15.99 -9.33
N TRP A 871 -35.94 15.22 -9.35
CA TRP A 871 -34.99 15.12 -10.45
C TRP A 871 -34.99 13.76 -11.14
N LEU A 872 -35.80 12.81 -10.68
CA LEU A 872 -36.03 11.54 -11.35
C LEU A 872 -36.88 11.76 -12.61
N LEU A 873 -36.35 11.37 -13.77
CA LEU A 873 -37.01 11.50 -15.06
C LEU A 873 -37.72 10.18 -15.41
N ASN A 874 -38.93 10.28 -15.96
CA ASN A 874 -39.60 9.10 -16.54
C ASN A 874 -38.89 8.72 -17.85
N SER A 875 -38.45 7.46 -17.96
CA SER A 875 -37.84 6.86 -19.15
C SER A 875 -38.70 7.04 -20.41
N ASP A 876 -40.03 6.92 -20.31
CA ASP A 876 -40.96 7.15 -21.43
C ASP A 876 -40.87 8.55 -22.05
N SER A 877 -40.29 9.52 -21.33
CA SER A 877 -40.17 10.92 -21.76
C SER A 877 -38.77 11.29 -22.26
N LEU A 878 -37.86 10.32 -22.33
CA LEU A 878 -36.47 10.46 -22.76
C LEU A 878 -36.20 9.61 -24.01
N GLU A 879 -36.06 10.25 -25.16
CA GLU A 879 -35.72 9.59 -26.42
C GLU A 879 -34.20 9.53 -26.60
N PHE A 880 -33.63 8.33 -26.69
CA PHE A 880 -32.23 8.11 -27.07
C PHE A 880 -32.05 8.26 -28.60
N GLY A 881 -31.05 9.05 -29.01
CA GLY A 881 -30.63 9.24 -30.38
C GLY A 881 -29.19 8.81 -30.62
N ASP A 882 -28.47 9.51 -31.50
CA ASP A 882 -27.11 9.12 -31.90
C ASP A 882 -26.16 8.96 -30.71
N GLN A 883 -25.49 7.81 -30.63
CA GLN A 883 -24.35 7.61 -29.72
C GLN A 883 -23.17 8.48 -30.17
N VAL A 884 -22.61 9.25 -29.25
CA VAL A 884 -21.48 10.18 -29.50
C VAL A 884 -20.17 9.63 -28.92
N GLY A 885 -20.24 8.88 -27.82
CA GLY A 885 -19.12 8.20 -27.19
C GLY A 885 -19.54 6.88 -26.54
N SER A 886 -18.58 6.12 -25.99
CA SER A 886 -18.82 4.78 -25.44
C SER A 886 -19.96 4.71 -24.41
N TYR A 887 -20.18 5.80 -23.66
CA TYR A 887 -21.22 5.92 -22.64
C TYR A 887 -22.12 7.17 -22.81
N SER A 888 -22.01 7.89 -23.93
CA SER A 888 -22.65 9.20 -24.11
C SER A 888 -23.50 9.25 -25.38
N PHE A 889 -24.75 9.68 -25.26
CA PHE A 889 -25.75 9.74 -26.32
C PHE A 889 -26.31 11.16 -26.47
N LYS A 890 -26.68 11.54 -27.69
CA LYS A 890 -27.63 12.63 -27.91
C LYS A 890 -29.03 12.09 -27.65
N GLY A 891 -29.94 12.94 -27.19
CA GLY A 891 -31.35 12.57 -27.03
C GLY A 891 -32.30 13.76 -27.07
N VAL A 892 -33.57 13.46 -26.89
CA VAL A 892 -34.64 14.45 -26.75
C VAL A 892 -35.41 14.20 -25.45
N TYR A 893 -35.46 15.21 -24.59
CA TYR A 893 -36.26 15.20 -23.37
C TYR A 893 -37.30 16.32 -23.45
N ARG A 894 -38.60 15.98 -23.45
CA ARG A 894 -39.72 16.93 -23.59
C ARG A 894 -39.53 17.95 -24.74
N GLY A 895 -39.06 17.48 -25.90
CA GLY A 895 -38.81 18.31 -27.08
C GLY A 895 -37.53 19.17 -27.05
N LYS A 896 -36.74 19.14 -25.97
CA LYS A 896 -35.42 19.78 -25.89
C LYS A 896 -34.32 18.76 -26.22
N ARG A 897 -33.30 19.19 -26.95
CA ARG A 897 -32.10 18.36 -27.22
C ARG A 897 -31.23 18.28 -25.98
N VAL A 898 -30.95 17.05 -25.55
CA VAL A 898 -30.18 16.72 -24.34
C VAL A 898 -28.96 15.86 -24.67
N ALA A 899 -27.97 15.92 -23.79
CA ALA A 899 -26.94 14.89 -23.68
C ALA A 899 -27.39 13.91 -22.59
N ILE A 900 -27.23 12.61 -22.87
CA ILE A 900 -27.56 11.51 -21.96
C ILE A 900 -26.26 10.75 -21.72
N GLU A 901 -25.83 10.67 -20.48
CA GLU A 901 -24.58 10.03 -20.09
C GLU A 901 -24.85 8.85 -19.16
N LYS A 902 -24.44 7.66 -19.56
CA LYS A 902 -24.64 6.42 -18.83
C LYS A 902 -23.53 6.23 -17.80
N LEU A 903 -23.89 5.96 -16.55
CA LEU A 903 -22.91 5.72 -15.49
C LEU A 903 -22.36 4.28 -15.59
N LYS A 904 -21.03 4.16 -15.71
CA LYS A 904 -20.31 2.87 -15.79
C LYS A 904 -20.57 2.04 -14.53
N GLY A 905 -20.91 0.75 -14.70
CA GLY A 905 -21.20 -0.19 -13.61
C GLY A 905 -22.69 -0.24 -13.20
N CYS A 906 -23.47 0.80 -13.51
CA CYS A 906 -24.90 0.89 -13.21
C CYS A 906 -25.78 0.33 -14.36
N ASP A 907 -25.42 -0.85 -14.87
CA ASP A 907 -26.09 -1.55 -15.96
C ASP A 907 -27.32 -2.38 -15.51
N LYS A 908 -28.30 -2.58 -16.40
CA LYS A 908 -29.45 -3.46 -16.15
C LYS A 908 -28.98 -4.88 -15.77
N GLY A 909 -29.50 -5.41 -14.67
CA GLY A 909 -29.13 -6.72 -14.13
C GLY A 909 -28.05 -6.68 -13.05
N ASN A 910 -27.50 -5.50 -12.74
CA ASN A 910 -26.69 -5.26 -11.54
C ASN A 910 -27.53 -4.46 -10.54
N SER A 911 -27.44 -4.79 -9.25
CA SER A 911 -27.82 -3.86 -8.19
C SER A 911 -26.68 -2.86 -7.96
N TYR A 912 -27.03 -1.60 -7.72
CA TYR A 912 -26.07 -0.51 -7.52
C TYR A 912 -26.61 0.57 -6.60
N GLU A 913 -25.71 1.25 -5.88
CA GLU A 913 -26.01 2.46 -5.12
C GLU A 913 -25.31 3.63 -5.80
N PHE A 914 -25.87 4.84 -5.72
CA PHE A 914 -25.21 6.05 -6.17
C PHE A 914 -25.50 7.24 -5.25
N GLU A 915 -24.49 8.08 -5.05
CA GLU A 915 -24.52 9.27 -4.21
C GLU A 915 -24.71 10.51 -5.09
N ILE A 916 -25.65 11.39 -4.73
CA ILE A 916 -25.84 12.72 -5.33
C ILE A 916 -25.44 13.81 -4.34
N ARG A 917 -24.65 14.78 -4.80
CA ARG A 917 -24.22 15.94 -4.00
C ARG A 917 -25.18 17.13 -4.19
N LYS A 918 -25.89 17.54 -3.13
CA LYS A 918 -26.95 18.58 -3.22
C LYS A 918 -26.40 19.96 -3.63
N GLU A 919 -25.19 20.31 -3.20
CA GLU A 919 -24.50 21.57 -3.51
C GLU A 919 -24.34 21.85 -5.03
N PHE A 920 -24.04 20.83 -5.85
CA PHE A 920 -23.92 20.97 -7.31
C PHE A 920 -25.28 20.92 -8.01
N LEU A 921 -26.23 20.16 -7.46
CA LEU A 921 -27.56 19.97 -8.00
C LEU A 921 -28.37 21.28 -8.06
N GLU A 922 -28.24 22.13 -7.03
CA GLU A 922 -28.88 23.45 -6.98
C GLU A 922 -28.22 24.42 -7.97
N LEU A 923 -26.88 24.45 -8.05
CA LEU A 923 -26.14 25.30 -8.99
C LEU A 923 -26.42 24.92 -10.46
N MET A 924 -26.43 23.63 -10.80
CA MET A 924 -26.68 23.17 -12.17
C MET A 924 -28.15 23.28 -12.60
N THR A 925 -29.09 23.46 -11.67
CA THR A 925 -30.51 23.71 -11.99
C THR A 925 -30.90 25.19 -12.00
N CYS A 926 -30.04 26.09 -11.53
CA CYS A 926 -30.32 27.54 -11.50
C CYS A 926 -30.34 28.22 -12.88
N GLY A 927 -29.75 27.58 -13.90
CA GLY A 927 -29.81 28.05 -15.30
C GLY A 927 -28.76 29.11 -15.70
N HIS A 928 -27.72 29.33 -14.89
CA HIS A 928 -26.63 30.24 -15.22
C HIS A 928 -25.92 29.86 -16.55
N LYS A 929 -25.69 30.83 -17.45
CA LYS A 929 -25.20 30.57 -18.82
C LYS A 929 -23.87 29.80 -18.89
N SER A 930 -22.95 30.05 -17.95
CA SER A 930 -21.60 29.47 -17.91
C SER A 930 -21.51 28.19 -17.06
N ILE A 931 -22.63 27.64 -16.60
CA ILE A 931 -22.72 26.34 -15.91
C ILE A 931 -23.60 25.40 -16.74
N LEU A 932 -23.20 24.14 -16.88
CA LEU A 932 -23.99 23.15 -17.60
C LEU A 932 -25.33 22.89 -16.89
N GLN A 933 -26.43 23.08 -17.63
CA GLN A 933 -27.77 22.85 -17.08
C GLN A 933 -28.05 21.36 -16.94
N PHE A 934 -28.33 20.93 -15.70
CA PHE A 934 -28.78 19.58 -15.35
C PHE A 934 -30.31 19.50 -15.45
N TYR A 935 -30.83 18.43 -16.03
CA TYR A 935 -32.28 18.19 -16.13
C TYR A 935 -32.77 17.10 -15.18
N GLY A 936 -31.96 16.06 -14.94
CA GLY A 936 -32.32 14.98 -14.02
C GLY A 936 -31.53 13.70 -14.24
N VAL A 937 -31.92 12.66 -13.51
CA VAL A 937 -31.42 11.29 -13.66
C VAL A 937 -32.57 10.41 -14.16
N CYS A 938 -32.30 9.55 -15.13
CA CYS A 938 -33.22 8.54 -15.63
C CYS A 938 -32.68 7.15 -15.26
N ILE A 939 -33.53 6.28 -14.72
CA ILE A 939 -33.22 4.86 -14.58
C ILE A 939 -33.91 4.17 -15.75
N ASP A 940 -33.15 3.87 -16.81
CA ASP A 940 -33.68 3.27 -18.02
C ASP A 940 -33.60 1.75 -17.98
N GLU A 941 -34.66 1.06 -18.39
CA GLU A 941 -34.70 -0.40 -18.36
C GLU A 941 -33.61 -1.07 -19.21
N ASN A 942 -33.09 -0.44 -20.26
CA ASN A 942 -32.11 -1.06 -21.16
C ASN A 942 -30.69 -0.49 -20.95
N HIS A 943 -30.60 0.79 -20.62
CA HIS A 943 -29.33 1.51 -20.49
C HIS A 943 -28.87 1.64 -19.03
N GLY A 944 -29.75 1.42 -18.05
CA GLY A 944 -29.45 1.58 -16.63
C GLY A 944 -29.43 3.05 -16.19
N LEU A 945 -28.56 3.40 -15.24
CA LEU A 945 -28.50 4.76 -14.71
C LEU A 945 -27.93 5.77 -15.73
N CYS A 946 -28.74 6.77 -16.07
CA CYS A 946 -28.44 7.79 -17.06
C CYS A 946 -28.60 9.22 -16.51
N ILE A 947 -27.58 10.06 -16.67
CA ILE A 947 -27.57 11.48 -16.32
C ILE A 947 -28.00 12.30 -17.54
N VAL A 948 -28.93 13.25 -17.37
CA VAL A 948 -29.49 14.04 -18.48
C VAL A 948 -29.18 15.53 -18.29
N THR A 949 -28.45 16.10 -19.26
CA THR A 949 -27.97 17.50 -19.26
C THR A 949 -28.27 18.21 -20.59
N LYS A 950 -28.07 19.53 -20.64
CA LYS A 950 -28.19 20.32 -21.87
C LYS A 950 -27.14 19.90 -22.91
N LEU A 951 -27.58 19.57 -24.13
CA LEU A 951 -26.67 19.24 -25.22
C LEU A 951 -25.84 20.47 -25.64
N MET A 952 -24.53 20.39 -25.44
CA MET A 952 -23.53 21.37 -25.89
C MET A 952 -22.97 20.92 -27.25
N GLN A 953 -23.42 21.52 -28.36
CA GLN A 953 -23.17 20.98 -29.71
C GLN A 953 -21.72 21.10 -30.20
N GLY A 954 -20.89 21.91 -29.56
CA GLY A 954 -19.48 22.10 -29.91
C GLY A 954 -18.54 21.01 -29.39
N GLY A 955 -19.03 20.13 -28.50
CA GLY A 955 -18.19 19.13 -27.82
C GLY A 955 -17.40 19.74 -26.66
N SER A 956 -16.37 19.02 -26.20
CA SER A 956 -15.42 19.53 -25.20
C SER A 956 -14.40 20.52 -25.80
N LEU A 957 -13.80 21.36 -24.95
CA LEU A 957 -12.68 22.21 -25.32
C LEU A 957 -11.48 21.37 -25.77
N HIS A 958 -11.20 20.25 -25.11
CA HIS A 958 -10.17 19.30 -25.52
C HIS A 958 -10.37 18.80 -26.96
N GLU A 959 -11.59 18.40 -27.34
CA GLU A 959 -11.92 18.04 -28.72
C GLU A 959 -11.68 19.18 -29.72
N LEU A 960 -11.94 20.44 -29.32
CA LEU A 960 -11.69 21.59 -30.18
C LEU A 960 -10.18 21.80 -30.41
N LEU A 961 -9.36 21.63 -29.36
CA LEU A 961 -7.90 21.73 -29.44
C LEU A 961 -7.33 20.65 -30.37
N LEU A 962 -7.74 19.39 -30.20
CA LEU A 962 -7.37 18.29 -31.11
C LEU A 962 -7.73 18.57 -32.58
N LYS A 963 -8.89 19.20 -32.84
CA LYS A 963 -9.35 19.51 -34.21
C LYS A 963 -8.66 20.73 -34.83
N LYS A 964 -8.34 21.77 -34.05
CA LYS A 964 -7.81 23.06 -34.56
C LYS A 964 -6.29 23.24 -34.42
N LYS A 965 -5.61 22.50 -33.54
CA LYS A 965 -4.18 22.61 -33.17
C LYS A 965 -3.69 23.97 -32.61
N LYS A 966 -4.28 25.12 -32.97
CA LYS A 966 -4.04 26.42 -32.32
C LYS A 966 -5.29 27.28 -32.44
N LEU A 967 -5.77 27.84 -31.33
CA LEU A 967 -6.95 28.71 -31.31
C LEU A 967 -6.57 30.15 -31.66
N GLN A 968 -7.50 30.89 -32.28
CA GLN A 968 -7.29 32.32 -32.48
C GLN A 968 -7.40 33.06 -31.14
N THR A 969 -6.57 34.08 -30.91
CA THR A 969 -6.55 34.89 -29.68
C THR A 969 -7.94 35.36 -29.24
N LYS A 970 -8.81 35.75 -30.19
CA LYS A 970 -10.20 36.16 -29.92
C LYS A 970 -11.09 35.01 -29.42
N GLU A 971 -10.86 33.78 -29.88
CA GLU A 971 -11.56 32.58 -29.38
C GLU A 971 -11.08 32.25 -27.96
N ILE A 972 -9.76 32.31 -27.70
CA ILE A 972 -9.15 32.07 -26.39
C ILE A 972 -9.72 33.04 -25.34
N PHE A 973 -9.74 34.35 -25.63
CA PHE A 973 -10.26 35.34 -24.69
C PHE A 973 -11.75 35.15 -24.39
N ARG A 974 -12.58 34.81 -25.38
CA ARG A 974 -14.01 34.53 -25.16
C ARG A 974 -14.20 33.33 -24.22
N ILE A 975 -13.54 32.21 -24.53
CA ILE A 975 -13.64 30.98 -23.74
C ILE A 975 -13.11 31.21 -22.32
N ALA A 976 -11.99 31.95 -22.17
CA ALA A 976 -11.42 32.31 -20.87
C ALA A 976 -12.36 33.19 -20.02
N VAL A 977 -13.09 34.14 -20.63
CA VAL A 977 -14.11 34.95 -19.93
C VAL A 977 -15.26 34.08 -19.46
N ASP A 978 -15.82 33.25 -20.33
CA ASP A 978 -16.95 32.37 -19.99
C ASP A 978 -16.59 31.41 -18.82
N ILE A 979 -15.38 30.82 -18.84
CA ILE A 979 -14.86 29.99 -17.73
C ILE A 979 -14.69 30.82 -16.46
N ALA A 980 -14.07 32.00 -16.54
CA ALA A 980 -13.84 32.85 -15.37
C ALA A 980 -15.15 33.36 -14.74
N GLU A 981 -16.19 33.61 -15.54
CA GLU A 981 -17.53 33.98 -15.09
C GLU A 981 -18.23 32.81 -14.39
N GLY A 982 -18.17 31.60 -14.95
CA GLY A 982 -18.70 30.40 -14.30
C GLY A 982 -18.00 30.08 -12.98
N MET A 983 -16.67 30.14 -12.95
CA MET A 983 -15.87 29.94 -11.74
C MET A 983 -16.14 31.03 -10.68
N LYS A 984 -16.29 32.30 -11.09
CA LYS A 984 -16.71 33.39 -10.19
C LYS A 984 -18.08 33.07 -9.58
N PHE A 985 -19.07 32.69 -10.39
CA PHE A 985 -20.41 32.37 -9.91
C PHE A 985 -20.40 31.25 -8.86
N MET A 986 -19.65 30.17 -9.06
CA MET A 986 -19.55 29.08 -8.07
C MET A 986 -18.89 29.54 -6.77
N ASN A 987 -17.78 30.29 -6.87
CA ASN A 987 -17.05 30.80 -5.71
C ASN A 987 -17.89 31.80 -4.89
N ASP A 988 -18.67 32.66 -5.53
CA ASP A 988 -19.57 33.61 -4.86
C ASP A 988 -20.69 32.89 -4.06
N HIS A 989 -21.04 31.65 -4.46
CA HIS A 989 -21.97 30.77 -3.73
C HIS A 989 -21.26 29.77 -2.79
N GLY A 990 -19.94 29.91 -2.60
CA GLY A 990 -19.16 29.10 -1.65
C GLY A 990 -18.76 27.70 -2.13
N VAL A 991 -18.91 27.38 -3.42
CA VAL A 991 -18.60 26.05 -3.98
C VAL A 991 -17.35 26.13 -4.87
N ALA A 992 -16.39 25.24 -4.64
CA ALA A 992 -15.21 25.08 -5.51
C ALA A 992 -15.51 24.06 -6.63
N PHE A 993 -14.91 24.25 -7.80
CA PHE A 993 -15.04 23.30 -8.91
C PHE A 993 -14.07 22.13 -8.71
N ARG A 994 -14.51 20.90 -8.98
CA ARG A 994 -13.64 19.71 -8.85
C ARG A 994 -13.01 19.35 -10.20
N ASP A 995 -11.68 19.18 -10.23
CA ASP A 995 -10.94 18.73 -11.43
C ASP A 995 -11.11 19.63 -12.68
N LEU A 996 -10.85 20.95 -12.57
CA LEU A 996 -10.96 21.88 -13.71
C LEU A 996 -9.91 21.58 -14.79
N ASN A 997 -10.35 21.02 -15.92
CA ASN A 997 -9.50 20.67 -17.07
C ASN A 997 -10.24 20.91 -18.42
N THR A 998 -9.54 20.75 -19.55
CA THR A 998 -10.13 20.96 -20.89
C THR A 998 -11.19 19.94 -21.32
N HIS A 999 -11.29 18.79 -20.66
CA HIS A 999 -12.32 17.79 -20.95
C HIS A 999 -13.67 18.20 -20.34
N ARG A 1000 -13.65 18.79 -19.14
CA ARG A 1000 -14.86 19.25 -18.42
C ARG A 1000 -15.40 20.61 -18.87
N ILE A 1001 -14.78 21.28 -19.85
CA ILE A 1001 -15.27 22.54 -20.42
C ILE A 1001 -16.00 22.23 -21.72
N LEU A 1002 -17.29 22.56 -21.80
CA LEU A 1002 -18.14 22.25 -22.95
C LEU A 1002 -18.52 23.49 -23.75
N LEU A 1003 -18.63 23.34 -25.08
CA LEU A 1003 -18.86 24.44 -26.01
C LEU A 1003 -20.23 24.36 -26.70
N ASP A 1004 -20.92 25.49 -26.84
CA ASP A 1004 -22.16 25.56 -27.62
C ASP A 1004 -21.87 25.70 -29.14
N LYS A 1005 -22.93 25.69 -29.96
CA LYS A 1005 -22.81 25.87 -31.42
C LYS A 1005 -22.26 27.25 -31.85
N GLN A 1006 -22.20 28.22 -30.96
CA GLN A 1006 -21.58 29.53 -31.18
C GLN A 1006 -20.13 29.60 -30.66
N GLY A 1007 -19.68 28.59 -29.92
CA GLY A 1007 -18.36 28.50 -29.29
C GLY A 1007 -18.25 29.29 -27.99
N ASN A 1008 -19.36 29.54 -27.29
CA ASN A 1008 -19.36 29.98 -25.90
C ASN A 1008 -19.14 28.77 -24.98
N ALA A 1009 -18.45 28.95 -23.86
CA ALA A 1009 -18.11 27.86 -22.95
C ALA A 1009 -19.03 27.78 -21.72
N CYS A 1010 -19.19 26.58 -21.18
CA CYS A 1010 -19.69 26.37 -19.83
C CYS A 1010 -18.92 25.26 -19.10
N LEU A 1011 -18.97 25.33 -17.77
CA LEU A 1011 -18.42 24.31 -16.88
C LEU A 1011 -19.36 23.09 -16.85
N GLY A 1012 -18.88 21.96 -17.37
CA GLY A 1012 -19.54 20.65 -17.41
C GLY A 1012 -19.01 19.68 -16.35
N ASP A 1013 -19.57 18.47 -16.35
CA ASP A 1013 -19.36 17.37 -15.37
C ASP A 1013 -18.65 17.75 -14.06
N MET A 1014 -19.43 18.22 -13.09
CA MET A 1014 -18.97 18.55 -11.75
C MET A 1014 -18.86 17.34 -10.82
N GLY A 1015 -19.01 16.10 -11.33
CA GLY A 1015 -19.11 14.88 -10.52
C GLY A 1015 -20.36 14.85 -9.65
N ILE A 1016 -21.50 15.29 -10.19
CA ILE A 1016 -22.77 15.48 -9.46
C ILE A 1016 -23.34 14.16 -8.91
N VAL A 1017 -23.11 13.05 -9.63
CA VAL A 1017 -23.44 11.68 -9.23
C VAL A 1017 -22.15 10.88 -9.11
N THR A 1018 -21.99 10.08 -8.05
CA THR A 1018 -20.89 9.12 -7.87
C THR A 1018 -21.47 7.73 -7.63
N ALA A 1019 -21.02 6.70 -8.36
CA ALA A 1019 -21.45 5.33 -8.12
C ALA A 1019 -20.82 4.77 -6.82
N CYS A 1020 -21.64 4.29 -5.91
CA CYS A 1020 -21.23 3.65 -4.68
C CYS A 1020 -21.07 2.13 -4.89
N LYS A 1021 -19.81 1.71 -5.07
CA LYS A 1021 -19.26 0.36 -4.85
C LYS A 1021 -20.14 -0.82 -5.31
N SER A 1022 -19.85 -1.36 -6.50
CA SER A 1022 -19.96 -2.82 -6.70
C SER A 1022 -18.77 -3.50 -6.00
N VAL A 1023 -18.99 -4.68 -5.41
CA VAL A 1023 -18.04 -5.32 -4.44
C VAL A 1023 -16.79 -5.95 -5.11
N SER A 1024 -16.57 -5.74 -6.42
CA SER A 1024 -15.56 -6.48 -7.19
C SER A 1024 -14.76 -5.67 -8.23
N GLU A 1025 -14.95 -4.35 -8.33
CA GLU A 1025 -14.14 -3.51 -9.24
C GLU A 1025 -13.26 -2.55 -8.45
N ALA A 1026 -11.95 -2.63 -8.71
CA ALA A 1026 -11.03 -1.61 -8.24
C ALA A 1026 -11.40 -0.27 -8.90
N VAL A 1027 -11.37 0.81 -8.13
CA VAL A 1027 -11.57 2.15 -8.68
C VAL A 1027 -10.43 2.45 -9.63
N GLU A 1028 -10.70 2.36 -10.95
CA GLU A 1028 -9.91 3.06 -11.96
C GLU A 1028 -10.07 4.56 -11.68
N TYR A 1029 -9.23 5.10 -10.80
CA TYR A 1029 -9.05 6.54 -10.69
C TYR A 1029 -8.59 7.01 -12.07
N GLU A 1030 -9.38 7.85 -12.72
CA GLU A 1030 -8.98 8.52 -13.96
C GLU A 1030 -7.80 9.45 -13.65
N THR A 1031 -6.58 8.90 -13.77
CA THR A 1031 -5.35 9.61 -13.39
C THR A 1031 -5.07 10.82 -14.28
N ASP A 1032 -5.72 10.92 -15.43
CA ASP A 1032 -5.45 11.94 -16.45
C ASP A 1032 -5.63 13.36 -15.90
N GLY A 1033 -6.65 13.60 -15.06
CA GLY A 1033 -6.92 14.89 -14.41
C GLY A 1033 -5.75 15.44 -13.57
N TYR A 1034 -4.79 14.58 -13.18
CA TYR A 1034 -3.65 14.96 -12.34
C TYR A 1034 -2.73 16.02 -12.98
N ARG A 1035 -2.75 16.17 -14.31
CA ARG A 1035 -1.96 17.18 -15.05
C ARG A 1035 -2.35 18.63 -14.71
N TRP A 1036 -3.60 18.87 -14.31
CA TRP A 1036 -4.14 20.20 -14.00
C TRP A 1036 -4.24 20.50 -12.50
N LEU A 1037 -3.91 19.53 -11.63
CA LEU A 1037 -4.00 19.71 -10.18
C LEU A 1037 -2.93 20.67 -9.66
N ALA A 1038 -3.33 21.49 -8.68
CA ALA A 1038 -2.42 22.39 -8.00
C ALA A 1038 -1.43 21.65 -7.09
N PRO A 1039 -0.20 22.17 -6.86
CA PRO A 1039 0.80 21.52 -6.02
C PRO A 1039 0.28 21.13 -4.63
N GLU A 1040 -0.53 21.99 -4.00
CA GLU A 1040 -1.13 21.73 -2.69
C GLU A 1040 -2.25 20.68 -2.70
N MET A 1041 -2.87 20.42 -3.85
CA MET A 1041 -3.84 19.33 -4.01
C MET A 1041 -3.13 17.99 -4.20
N ILE A 1042 -2.01 17.98 -4.93
CA ILE A 1042 -1.20 16.78 -5.18
C ILE A 1042 -0.44 16.34 -3.92
N ALA A 1043 0.12 17.31 -3.16
CA ALA A 1043 0.84 17.05 -1.92
C ALA A 1043 -0.07 16.90 -0.69
N GLY A 1044 -1.38 17.10 -0.86
CA GLY A 1044 -2.37 17.00 0.20
C GLY A 1044 -2.82 15.58 0.49
N ASP A 1045 -3.27 15.35 1.72
CA ASP A 1045 -3.96 14.12 2.12
C ASP A 1045 -5.33 14.02 1.40
N PRO A 1046 -5.61 12.98 0.59
CA PRO A 1046 -6.84 12.87 -0.20
C PRO A 1046 -8.14 12.86 0.61
N GLU A 1047 -8.09 12.48 1.90
CA GLU A 1047 -9.28 12.47 2.78
C GLU A 1047 -9.53 13.81 3.47
N LYS A 1048 -8.52 14.69 3.53
CA LYS A 1048 -8.58 15.98 4.25
C LYS A 1048 -8.50 17.20 3.34
N THR A 1049 -7.90 17.05 2.15
CA THR A 1049 -7.65 18.13 1.21
C THR A 1049 -8.82 18.23 0.25
N ARG A 1050 -9.54 19.36 0.31
CA ARG A 1050 -10.66 19.66 -0.59
C ARG A 1050 -10.25 20.73 -1.59
N GLU A 1051 -10.77 20.66 -2.80
CA GLU A 1051 -10.57 21.69 -3.81
C GLU A 1051 -11.01 23.06 -3.28
N THR A 1052 -10.25 24.10 -3.61
CA THR A 1052 -10.51 25.48 -3.23
C THR A 1052 -10.47 26.38 -4.45
N TRP A 1053 -11.02 27.59 -4.34
CA TRP A 1053 -10.89 28.60 -5.40
C TRP A 1053 -9.42 28.90 -5.76
N MET A 1054 -8.49 28.77 -4.80
CA MET A 1054 -7.05 28.95 -5.01
C MET A 1054 -6.43 27.81 -5.83
N SER A 1055 -6.85 26.56 -5.60
CA SER A 1055 -6.41 25.42 -6.43
C SER A 1055 -7.03 25.51 -7.83
N ASN A 1056 -8.28 25.93 -7.95
CA ASN A 1056 -8.92 26.14 -9.26
C ASN A 1056 -8.27 27.27 -10.06
N ALA A 1057 -7.75 28.32 -9.41
CA ALA A 1057 -6.99 29.37 -10.10
C ALA A 1057 -5.73 28.79 -10.77
N TYR A 1058 -5.03 27.83 -10.14
CA TYR A 1058 -3.90 27.14 -10.74
C TYR A 1058 -4.33 26.31 -11.97
N SER A 1059 -5.36 25.49 -11.82
CA SER A 1059 -5.91 24.67 -12.91
C SER A 1059 -6.40 25.51 -14.10
N PHE A 1060 -7.00 26.68 -13.83
CA PHE A 1060 -7.33 27.66 -14.86
C PHE A 1060 -6.10 28.18 -15.61
N GLY A 1061 -4.97 28.39 -14.92
CA GLY A 1061 -3.69 28.71 -15.54
C GLY A 1061 -3.19 27.62 -16.50
N MET A 1062 -3.38 26.34 -16.13
CA MET A 1062 -3.07 25.20 -17.01
C MET A 1062 -3.98 25.17 -18.25
N VAL A 1063 -5.29 25.36 -18.08
CA VAL A 1063 -6.25 25.44 -19.21
C VAL A 1063 -5.96 26.63 -20.14
N LEU A 1064 -5.54 27.79 -19.60
CA LEU A 1064 -5.09 28.92 -20.42
C LEU A 1064 -3.87 28.56 -21.27
N TRP A 1065 -2.92 27.79 -20.72
CA TRP A 1065 -1.72 27.37 -21.43
C TRP A 1065 -2.07 26.47 -22.61
N GLU A 1066 -2.88 25.42 -22.39
CA GLU A 1066 -3.30 24.50 -23.46
C GLU A 1066 -4.11 25.20 -24.56
N MET A 1067 -4.89 26.24 -24.23
CA MET A 1067 -5.56 27.05 -25.26
C MET A 1067 -4.60 27.92 -26.08
N VAL A 1068 -3.47 28.35 -25.50
CA VAL A 1068 -2.45 29.19 -26.14
C VAL A 1068 -1.49 28.35 -27.01
N THR A 1069 -1.04 27.21 -26.50
CA THR A 1069 -0.14 26.29 -27.21
C THR A 1069 -0.87 25.39 -28.19
N GLY A 1070 -2.06 24.91 -27.81
CA GLY A 1070 -2.77 23.82 -28.47
C GLY A 1070 -2.18 22.44 -28.16
N GLU A 1071 -1.29 22.35 -27.17
CA GLU A 1071 -0.62 21.12 -26.73
C GLU A 1071 -1.23 20.59 -25.43
N GLU A 1072 -1.12 19.28 -25.19
CA GLU A 1072 -1.54 18.64 -23.93
C GLU A 1072 -0.53 18.94 -22.81
N ALA A 1073 -1.01 19.36 -21.64
CA ALA A 1073 -0.19 19.67 -20.48
C ALA A 1073 0.71 18.49 -20.06
N TYR A 1074 2.02 18.66 -20.26
CA TYR A 1074 3.04 17.64 -19.99
C TYR A 1074 2.83 16.33 -20.79
N GLY A 1075 2.38 16.40 -22.06
CA GLY A 1075 2.12 15.22 -22.89
C GLY A 1075 3.29 14.23 -23.06
N SER A 1076 4.53 14.65 -22.79
CA SER A 1076 5.73 13.77 -22.74
C SER A 1076 5.84 12.92 -21.46
N CYS A 1077 5.06 13.24 -20.44
CA CYS A 1077 5.00 12.56 -19.14
C CYS A 1077 3.67 11.81 -18.98
N SER A 1078 3.67 10.73 -18.18
CA SER A 1078 2.41 10.19 -17.66
C SER A 1078 1.75 11.20 -16.69
N PRO A 1079 0.42 11.14 -16.47
CA PRO A 1079 -0.25 12.06 -15.55
C PRO A 1079 0.32 12.03 -14.12
N VAL A 1080 0.75 10.86 -13.66
CA VAL A 1080 1.41 10.68 -12.35
C VAL A 1080 2.81 11.30 -12.34
N GLN A 1081 3.59 11.15 -13.42
CA GLN A 1081 4.89 11.81 -13.55
C GLN A 1081 4.74 13.35 -13.60
N ALA A 1082 3.73 13.85 -14.30
CA ALA A 1082 3.40 15.27 -14.33
C ALA A 1082 3.08 15.80 -12.92
N ALA A 1083 2.20 15.12 -12.17
CA ALA A 1083 1.85 15.49 -10.80
C ALA A 1083 3.07 15.50 -9.85
N VAL A 1084 3.91 14.45 -9.90
CA VAL A 1084 5.15 14.39 -9.13
C VAL A 1084 6.09 15.55 -9.51
N GLY A 1085 6.22 15.86 -10.80
CA GLY A 1085 7.01 17.02 -11.26
C GLY A 1085 6.46 18.37 -10.76
N ILE A 1086 5.15 18.58 -10.83
CA ILE A 1086 4.46 19.80 -10.38
C ILE A 1086 4.67 20.03 -8.88
N ALA A 1087 4.53 18.98 -8.07
CA ALA A 1087 4.54 19.04 -6.61
C ALA A 1087 5.94 18.97 -6.00
N ALA A 1088 6.80 18.07 -6.46
CA ALA A 1088 8.13 17.85 -5.89
C ALA A 1088 9.22 18.72 -6.54
N CYS A 1089 9.12 18.96 -7.85
CA CYS A 1089 10.14 19.72 -8.61
C CYS A 1089 9.70 21.15 -8.96
N GLY A 1090 8.48 21.55 -8.59
CA GLY A 1090 7.94 22.87 -8.92
C GLY A 1090 7.69 23.09 -10.44
N LEU A 1091 7.62 22.01 -11.22
CA LEU A 1091 7.53 22.05 -12.68
C LEU A 1091 6.36 22.91 -13.17
N ARG A 1092 6.58 23.70 -14.22
CA ARG A 1092 5.56 24.50 -14.92
C ARG A 1092 5.79 24.40 -16.43
N PRO A 1093 4.74 24.51 -17.26
CA PRO A 1093 4.90 24.57 -18.71
C PRO A 1093 5.57 25.88 -19.15
N GLU A 1094 6.35 25.85 -20.23
CA GLU A 1094 6.97 27.05 -20.79
C GLU A 1094 5.93 27.91 -21.52
N ILE A 1095 5.89 29.22 -21.26
CA ILE A 1095 4.96 30.14 -21.93
C ILE A 1095 5.59 30.65 -23.25
N PRO A 1096 5.01 30.36 -24.44
CA PRO A 1096 5.58 30.76 -25.72
C PRO A 1096 5.84 32.26 -25.86
N LYS A 1097 6.94 32.64 -26.52
CA LYS A 1097 7.37 34.04 -26.72
C LYS A 1097 6.30 34.90 -27.45
N ASP A 1098 5.46 34.29 -28.30
CA ASP A 1098 4.33 34.92 -29.01
C ASP A 1098 3.03 35.06 -28.18
N CYS A 1099 2.99 34.56 -26.94
CA CYS A 1099 1.81 34.63 -26.09
C CYS A 1099 1.40 36.08 -25.73
N PRO A 1100 0.11 36.47 -25.90
CA PRO A 1100 -0.38 37.78 -25.48
C PRO A 1100 -0.06 38.11 -24.02
N GLN A 1101 0.47 39.32 -23.77
CA GLN A 1101 1.00 39.72 -22.46
C GLN A 1101 -0.01 39.57 -21.31
N VAL A 1102 -1.31 39.79 -21.55
CA VAL A 1102 -2.38 39.59 -20.55
C VAL A 1102 -2.50 38.11 -20.14
N LEU A 1103 -2.42 37.18 -21.10
CA LEU A 1103 -2.51 35.74 -20.83
C LEU A 1103 -1.24 35.24 -20.14
N ARG A 1104 -0.05 35.69 -20.59
CA ARG A 1104 1.24 35.45 -19.93
C ARG A 1104 1.22 35.91 -18.46
N TYR A 1105 0.70 37.12 -18.19
CA TYR A 1105 0.53 37.63 -16.84
C TYR A 1105 -0.40 36.74 -15.99
N LEU A 1106 -1.57 36.38 -16.53
CA LEU A 1106 -2.55 35.54 -15.82
C LEU A 1106 -1.98 34.14 -15.50
N MET A 1107 -1.40 33.43 -16.46
CA MET A 1107 -0.77 32.12 -16.23
C MET A 1107 0.31 32.21 -15.14
N THR A 1108 1.21 33.20 -15.22
CA THR A 1108 2.28 33.41 -14.23
C THR A 1108 1.73 33.66 -12.82
N LYS A 1109 0.64 34.42 -12.69
CA LYS A 1109 -0.01 34.70 -11.39
C LYS A 1109 -0.81 33.51 -10.86
N CYS A 1110 -1.45 32.74 -11.73
CA CYS A 1110 -2.17 31.51 -11.37
C CYS A 1110 -1.23 30.39 -10.90
N TRP A 1111 -0.03 30.30 -11.45
CA TRP A 1111 0.94 29.24 -11.14
C TRP A 1111 1.83 29.48 -9.91
N ASN A 1112 1.57 30.56 -9.15
CA ASN A 1112 2.33 30.87 -7.95
C ASN A 1112 2.27 29.72 -6.93
N SER A 1113 3.43 29.35 -6.39
CA SER A 1113 3.60 28.28 -5.41
C SER A 1113 2.89 28.55 -4.08
N CYS A 1114 2.60 29.81 -3.74
CA CYS A 1114 1.82 30.16 -2.55
C CYS A 1114 0.33 30.36 -2.93
N PRO A 1115 -0.61 29.47 -2.52
CA PRO A 1115 -2.00 29.51 -3.01
C PRO A 1115 -2.73 30.83 -2.72
N SER A 1116 -2.49 31.44 -1.55
CA SER A 1116 -3.11 32.71 -1.13
C SER A 1116 -2.67 33.94 -1.94
N THR A 1117 -1.64 33.81 -2.77
CA THR A 1117 -1.14 34.89 -3.65
C THR A 1117 -1.68 34.80 -5.09
N ARG A 1118 -2.44 33.74 -5.41
CA ARG A 1118 -3.09 33.56 -6.70
C ARG A 1118 -4.30 34.50 -6.83
N PRO A 1119 -4.60 35.03 -8.01
CA PRO A 1119 -5.70 35.97 -8.19
C PRO A 1119 -7.06 35.27 -8.04
N ASN A 1120 -8.02 35.94 -7.41
CA ASN A 1120 -9.40 35.45 -7.34
C ASN A 1120 -10.11 35.58 -8.71
N PHE A 1121 -11.16 34.79 -8.93
CA PHE A 1121 -11.84 34.77 -10.24
C PHE A 1121 -12.53 36.09 -10.59
N SER A 1122 -12.96 36.90 -9.62
CA SER A 1122 -13.45 38.26 -9.85
C SER A 1122 -12.38 39.19 -10.46
N HIS A 1123 -11.13 39.09 -9.99
CA HIS A 1123 -9.99 39.83 -10.55
C HIS A 1123 -9.57 39.30 -11.93
N ILE A 1124 -9.51 37.97 -12.10
CA ILE A 1124 -9.25 37.31 -13.39
C ILE A 1124 -10.28 37.78 -14.43
N HIS A 1125 -11.58 37.76 -14.09
CA HIS A 1125 -12.66 38.18 -14.98
C HIS A 1125 -12.56 39.66 -15.36
N CYS A 1126 -12.29 40.58 -14.41
CA CYS A 1126 -12.11 42.01 -14.75
C CYS A 1126 -10.86 42.25 -15.62
N ILE A 1127 -9.78 41.47 -15.46
CA ILE A 1127 -8.60 41.53 -16.36
C ILE A 1127 -8.97 41.08 -17.77
N LEU A 1128 -9.65 39.95 -17.92
CA LEU A 1128 -9.99 39.39 -19.23
C LEU A 1128 -10.96 40.27 -20.02
N LEU A 1129 -12.01 40.81 -19.37
CA LEU A 1129 -12.94 41.75 -20.01
C LEU A 1129 -12.22 43.01 -20.53
N ARG A 1130 -11.34 43.61 -19.70
CA ARG A 1130 -10.54 44.79 -20.09
C ARG A 1130 -9.58 44.52 -21.26
N ALA A 1131 -9.26 43.26 -21.55
CA ALA A 1131 -8.43 42.85 -22.68
C ALA A 1131 -9.23 42.53 -23.96
N ILE A 1132 -10.55 42.39 -23.86
CA ILE A 1132 -11.47 42.25 -25.02
C ILE A 1132 -11.99 43.63 -25.47
N SER A 1133 -12.11 44.58 -24.54
CA SER A 1133 -12.52 45.97 -24.82
C SER A 1133 -11.39 46.88 -25.34
N ARG A 1134 -10.24 46.30 -25.73
CA ARG A 1134 -9.07 46.97 -26.31
C ARG A 1134 -8.67 46.30 -27.62
#